data_AF-A0A524GNG1-F1
#
_entry.id   AF-A0A524GNG1-F1
#
_cell.length_a   1.000
_cell.length_b   1.000
_cell.length_c   1.000
_cell.angle_alpha   90.00
_cell.angle_beta   90.00
_cell.angle_gamma   90.00
#
_symmetry.space_group_name_H-M   'P 1'
#
loop_
_entity.id
_entity.type
_entity.pdbx_description
1 polymer ?
#
loop_
_entity_poly.entity_id
_entity_poly.type
_entity_poly.pdbx_seq_one_letter_code
_entity_poly.pdbx_strand_id
1 'polypeptide(L)'
;MINNGMTSSPICHLAALSQLPAPVPETIPQWKGIAELLLTQQGQVRKQVDKRQGFPPDDKSRKDDMRALLLAMAADADLAECLRGIATLPPVKYSDEQWRVLLALFQLLPLAVIELKRIFAEQAITDHIEVALAAGAALGSAENPGDVALLLDYQIKHLLVDEMQDTSAAQYRMLETLTGGWVPGDGRSLCCVGDPMQSIYRFRNAEVGQFLLAREFGIGHIQLAPLLLRRNFRSGERLVDWFNTVFPTILAANDDPMRGAVAYSEAVPAAHLQGLGDCVIHPIFGAAIEDEAAAGSRTIAETLHQYPDDDMAVLVRGRTQLPQLLAELRKRRIPYRAVDIDRLTDLPEIIDVLALTRAAAHQGDRIAWLGLLRAPWIGLQWSDLHALVRNDTNSTVWELLQDKERLAFLSDFGQRAVRQAQGTLALLTAVRRSQSLRDLVEKVWFALGGPGILSDNYAVENVYRYFDVLGNLERAGTLIDVGELESTLDLELVSSNDHARLQIMTMHRAKGLEFDHVLLFGLGRQPGHGDRRVLSWFDLPGQRGVERKVISPIGRRSEVESDPVHRYIELTESDKDRHEQARLLYVACTRARKSLHIMGNTAVAADGETLKPARSDSLLSLLWPAVEAAFIRQLEDSRRRAAVADSSVWATPVLRRFSSPWTLPDVELLVGEMPLNEVESSDNEVEFYWVGSDARMAGTLVHRWLQLFADGRVTGPSLENGCRRDITSRWLREAGISN
;
A
#
# COMPACT_ATOMS: atom_id res chain seq x y z
N MET A 1 -0.71 53.67 18.59
CA MET A 1 -2.15 53.74 18.94
C MET A 1 -2.89 52.68 18.14
N ILE A 2 -3.20 51.53 18.74
CA ILE A 2 -4.07 50.51 18.14
C ILE A 2 -5.44 50.69 18.79
N ASN A 3 -6.45 50.95 17.96
CA ASN A 3 -7.82 51.30 18.38
C ASN A 3 -8.53 50.07 19.00
N ASN A 4 -9.41 50.32 19.98
CA ASN A 4 -10.10 49.35 20.86
C ASN A 4 -11.06 48.33 20.20
N GLY A 5 -10.82 47.93 18.94
CA GLY A 5 -11.59 46.90 18.23
C GLY A 5 -10.77 45.72 17.70
N MET A 6 -9.46 45.65 18.00
CA MET A 6 -8.54 44.58 17.56
C MET A 6 -7.90 43.82 18.74
N THR A 7 -8.63 43.55 19.81
CA THR A 7 -8.07 42.84 20.98
C THR A 7 -7.68 41.38 20.71
N SER A 8 -7.90 40.84 19.50
CA SER A 8 -7.58 39.46 19.13
C SER A 8 -6.51 39.28 18.04
N SER A 9 -5.95 40.35 17.44
CA SER A 9 -4.92 40.18 16.40
C SER A 9 -3.54 39.91 17.02
N PRO A 10 -2.82 38.86 16.58
CA PRO A 10 -1.43 38.61 16.96
C PRO A 10 -0.48 39.81 16.80
N ILE A 11 -0.75 40.71 15.85
CA ILE A 11 0.02 41.97 15.64
C ILE A 11 0.03 42.84 16.91
N CYS A 12 -1.00 42.76 17.77
CA CYS A 12 -1.05 43.52 19.02
C CYS A 12 0.07 43.14 20.00
N HIS A 13 0.61 41.91 19.91
CA HIS A 13 1.77 41.50 20.71
C HIS A 13 3.08 42.22 20.30
N LEU A 14 3.07 42.95 19.18
CA LEU A 14 4.22 43.72 18.71
C LEU A 14 4.33 45.14 19.31
N ALA A 15 3.29 45.62 20.01
CA ALA A 15 3.18 47.02 20.40
C ALA A 15 4.31 47.54 21.31
N ALA A 16 5.02 46.66 22.01
CA ALA A 16 6.11 46.99 22.93
C ALA A 16 7.50 46.48 22.47
N LEU A 17 7.61 45.94 21.25
CA LEU A 17 8.87 45.41 20.73
C LEU A 17 9.76 46.54 20.18
N SER A 18 10.99 46.62 20.69
CA SER A 18 12.06 47.50 20.18
C SER A 18 13.20 46.72 19.51
N GLN A 19 13.23 45.40 19.67
CA GLN A 19 14.19 44.46 19.09
C GLN A 19 13.46 43.19 18.64
N LEU A 20 14.11 42.35 17.83
CA LEU A 20 13.54 41.05 17.45
C LEU A 20 13.37 40.15 18.69
N PRO A 21 12.27 39.37 18.79
CA PRO A 21 12.09 38.45 19.90
C PRO A 21 13.16 37.35 19.89
N ALA A 22 13.55 36.87 21.07
CA ALA A 22 14.45 35.72 21.18
C ALA A 22 13.79 34.46 20.58
N PRO A 23 14.54 33.46 20.07
CA PRO A 23 13.97 32.22 19.52
C PRO A 23 13.60 31.23 20.65
N VAL A 24 12.68 31.61 21.53
CA VAL A 24 12.24 30.79 22.69
C VAL A 24 10.71 30.61 22.71
N PRO A 25 10.16 29.51 23.26
CA PRO A 25 8.72 29.21 23.22
C PRO A 25 7.81 30.33 23.75
N GLU A 26 8.27 31.07 24.75
CA GLU A 26 7.52 32.16 25.39
C GLU A 26 7.26 33.33 24.44
N THR A 27 8.03 33.44 23.35
CA THR A 27 7.94 34.52 22.37
C THR A 27 7.15 34.16 21.10
N ILE A 28 6.57 32.95 21.04
CA ILE A 28 5.76 32.50 19.90
C ILE A 28 4.64 33.50 19.55
N PRO A 29 3.90 34.11 20.50
CA PRO A 29 2.88 35.10 20.17
C PRO A 29 3.44 36.31 19.40
N GLN A 30 4.62 36.80 19.78
CA GLN A 30 5.31 37.89 19.11
C GLN A 30 5.75 37.47 17.69
N TRP A 31 6.35 36.29 17.55
CA TRP A 31 6.75 35.76 16.24
C TRP A 31 5.57 35.53 15.29
N LYS A 32 4.42 35.06 15.81
CA LYS A 32 3.18 34.98 15.04
C LYS A 32 2.65 36.35 14.62
N GLY A 33 2.79 37.36 15.48
CA GLY A 33 2.49 38.75 15.13
C GLY A 33 3.35 39.26 13.98
N ILE A 34 4.65 38.96 14.00
CA ILE A 34 5.59 39.29 12.90
C ILE A 34 5.16 38.58 11.62
N ALA A 35 4.83 37.29 11.69
CA ALA A 35 4.37 36.54 10.53
C ALA A 35 3.06 37.11 9.95
N GLU A 36 2.07 37.45 10.77
CA GLU A 36 0.81 38.05 10.31
C GLU A 36 1.00 39.45 9.68
N LEU A 37 1.93 40.23 10.24
CA LEU A 37 2.30 41.55 9.73
C LEU A 37 2.92 41.47 8.33
N LEU A 38 3.76 40.45 8.09
CA LEU A 38 4.56 40.33 6.86
C LEU A 38 3.91 39.46 5.79
N LEU A 39 3.07 38.48 6.18
CA LEU A 39 2.45 37.52 5.28
C LEU A 39 0.96 37.78 5.07
N THR A 40 0.46 37.44 3.89
CA THR A 40 -0.97 37.35 3.59
C THR A 40 -1.59 36.12 4.27
N GLN A 41 -2.92 36.02 4.28
CA GLN A 41 -3.61 34.79 4.71
C GLN A 41 -3.23 33.55 3.89
N GLN A 42 -2.71 33.74 2.67
CA GLN A 42 -2.21 32.67 1.80
C GLN A 42 -0.72 32.35 2.03
N GLY A 43 -0.08 32.95 3.03
CA GLY A 43 1.33 32.70 3.36
C GLY A 43 2.35 33.32 2.40
N GLN A 44 1.91 34.23 1.53
CA GLN A 44 2.80 34.99 0.63
C GLN A 44 3.23 36.30 1.29
N VAL A 45 4.44 36.77 1.01
CA VAL A 45 4.89 38.10 1.46
C VAL A 45 3.93 39.17 0.95
N ARG A 46 3.47 40.05 1.83
CA ARG A 46 2.52 41.11 1.46
C ARG A 46 3.17 42.07 0.46
N LYS A 47 2.37 42.57 -0.48
CA LYS A 47 2.79 43.64 -1.40
C LYS A 47 2.50 45.03 -0.85
N GLN A 48 1.54 45.15 0.06
CA GLN A 48 1.07 46.41 0.64
C GLN A 48 0.60 46.23 2.08
N VAL A 49 0.63 47.32 2.85
CA VAL A 49 0.12 47.42 4.23
C VAL A 49 -0.94 48.52 4.34
N ASP A 50 -1.90 48.33 5.23
CA ASP A 50 -3.05 49.20 5.46
C ASP A 50 -3.24 49.56 6.95
N LYS A 51 -4.30 50.31 7.24
CA LYS A 51 -4.64 50.75 8.61
C LYS A 51 -4.89 49.59 9.58
N ARG A 52 -5.27 48.40 9.09
CA ARG A 52 -5.49 47.20 9.91
C ARG A 52 -4.18 46.61 10.41
N GLN A 53 -3.06 46.84 9.71
CA GLN A 53 -1.72 46.46 10.15
C GLN A 53 -0.98 47.59 10.89
N GLY A 54 -1.68 48.68 11.25
CA GLY A 54 -1.08 49.81 11.97
C GLY A 54 -0.48 50.91 11.09
N PHE A 55 -0.77 50.92 9.77
CA PHE A 55 -0.25 51.93 8.84
C PHE A 55 -1.37 52.89 8.34
N PRO A 56 -1.64 54.00 9.06
CA PRO A 56 -2.67 54.98 8.67
C PRO A 56 -2.34 55.67 7.34
N PRO A 57 -3.36 56.19 6.61
CA PRO A 57 -3.17 56.87 5.32
C PRO A 57 -2.17 58.02 5.36
N ASP A 58 -2.05 58.71 6.49
CA ASP A 58 -1.32 59.98 6.61
C ASP A 58 0.20 59.82 6.87
N ASP A 59 0.67 58.61 7.17
CA ASP A 59 2.08 58.31 7.48
C ASP A 59 2.78 57.66 6.27
N LYS A 60 3.08 58.48 5.26
CA LYS A 60 3.62 58.03 3.97
C LYS A 60 5.05 57.47 4.09
N SER A 61 5.89 58.08 4.92
CA SER A 61 7.29 57.67 5.12
C SER A 61 7.40 56.23 5.61
N ARG A 62 6.68 55.87 6.68
CA ARG A 62 6.75 54.51 7.25
C ARG A 62 6.17 53.44 6.35
N LYS A 63 5.21 53.79 5.49
CA LYS A 63 4.67 52.88 4.48
C LYS A 63 5.69 52.55 3.39
N ASP A 64 6.46 53.55 2.97
CA ASP A 64 7.49 53.35 1.95
C ASP A 64 8.66 52.54 2.51
N ASP A 65 9.06 52.76 3.77
CA ASP A 65 10.05 51.93 4.47
C ASP A 65 9.58 50.46 4.59
N MET A 66 8.33 50.23 4.98
CA MET A 66 7.76 48.88 5.09
C MET A 66 7.64 48.19 3.72
N ARG A 67 7.30 48.93 2.65
CA ARG A 67 7.30 48.37 1.29
C ARG A 67 8.69 47.97 0.83
N ALA A 68 9.71 48.76 1.14
CA ALA A 68 11.10 48.42 0.83
C ALA A 68 11.51 47.11 1.54
N LEU A 69 11.13 46.95 2.81
CA LEU A 69 11.35 45.71 3.56
C LEU A 69 10.65 44.52 2.92
N LEU A 70 9.36 44.65 2.58
CA LEU A 70 8.57 43.58 1.95
C LEU A 70 9.15 43.17 0.57
N LEU A 71 9.65 44.13 -0.20
CA LEU A 71 10.34 43.86 -1.47
C LEU A 71 11.65 43.10 -1.26
N ALA A 72 12.47 43.50 -0.28
CA ALA A 72 13.71 42.82 0.05
C ALA A 72 13.46 41.38 0.53
N MET A 73 12.43 41.18 1.36
CA MET A 73 12.03 39.86 1.87
C MET A 73 11.44 38.96 0.79
N ALA A 74 10.73 39.51 -0.21
CA ALA A 74 10.18 38.73 -1.30
C ALA A 74 11.26 38.08 -2.19
N ALA A 75 12.51 38.55 -2.11
CA ALA A 75 13.65 37.96 -2.79
C ALA A 75 14.27 36.76 -2.04
N ASP A 76 13.94 36.57 -0.75
CA ASP A 76 14.45 35.49 0.09
C ASP A 76 13.34 34.45 0.34
N ALA A 77 13.40 33.36 -0.43
CA ALA A 77 12.40 32.30 -0.38
C ALA A 77 12.45 31.52 0.95
N ASP A 78 13.64 31.35 1.52
CA ASP A 78 13.87 30.59 2.76
C ASP A 78 13.26 31.33 3.94
N LEU A 79 13.48 32.65 4.02
CA LEU A 79 12.88 33.48 5.07
C LEU A 79 11.35 33.45 5.04
N ALA A 80 10.75 33.52 3.84
CA ALA A 80 9.30 33.43 3.68
C ALA A 80 8.76 32.06 4.13
N GLU A 81 9.50 30.99 3.89
CA GLU A 81 9.15 29.64 4.36
C GLU A 81 9.24 29.52 5.89
N CYS A 82 10.31 30.02 6.50
CA CYS A 82 10.45 30.04 7.96
C CYS A 82 9.29 30.81 8.63
N LEU A 83 8.89 31.96 8.08
CA LEU A 83 7.77 32.74 8.61
C LEU A 83 6.42 32.01 8.45
N ARG A 84 6.21 31.28 7.35
CA ARG A 84 5.04 30.41 7.18
C ARG A 84 5.01 29.33 8.26
N GLY A 85 6.15 28.69 8.53
CA GLY A 85 6.30 27.71 9.60
C GLY A 85 5.89 28.27 10.97
N ILE A 86 6.39 29.47 11.31
CA ILE A 86 6.06 30.17 12.56
C ILE A 86 4.55 30.40 12.70
N ALA A 87 3.87 30.82 11.63
CA ALA A 87 2.43 31.08 11.65
C ALA A 87 1.62 29.82 12.01
N THR A 88 2.15 28.64 11.70
CA THR A 88 1.50 27.34 11.92
C THR A 88 1.81 26.67 13.26
N LEU A 89 2.77 27.21 14.03
CA LEU A 89 3.17 26.60 15.31
C LEU A 89 1.99 26.49 16.29
N PRO A 90 1.84 25.39 17.03
CA PRO A 90 0.80 25.26 18.05
C PRO A 90 1.11 26.13 19.28
N PRO A 91 0.14 26.33 20.19
CA PRO A 91 0.42 26.91 21.51
C PRO A 91 1.39 26.02 22.31
N VAL A 92 2.13 26.63 23.24
CA VAL A 92 3.18 25.95 24.04
C VAL A 92 2.61 24.88 24.99
N LYS A 93 1.34 24.99 25.36
CA LYS A 93 0.67 24.11 26.30
C LYS A 93 -0.66 23.62 25.73
N TYR A 94 -1.02 22.39 26.08
CA TYR A 94 -2.37 21.86 25.89
C TYR A 94 -3.37 22.66 26.73
N SER A 95 -4.60 22.78 26.24
CA SER A 95 -5.72 23.24 27.05
C SER A 95 -6.13 22.19 28.08
N ASP A 96 -6.81 22.60 29.15
CA ASP A 96 -7.30 21.68 30.19
C ASP A 96 -8.23 20.60 29.62
N GLU A 97 -9.02 20.93 28.61
CA GLU A 97 -9.90 19.99 27.92
C GLU A 97 -9.11 18.96 27.11
N GLN A 98 -8.14 19.42 26.31
CA GLN A 98 -7.23 18.55 25.56
C GLN A 98 -6.51 17.59 26.52
N TRP A 99 -6.03 18.09 27.66
CA TRP A 99 -5.34 17.29 28.66
C TRP A 99 -6.25 16.23 29.31
N ARG A 100 -7.51 16.56 29.61
CA ARG A 100 -8.48 15.57 30.12
C ARG A 100 -8.71 14.42 29.15
N VAL A 101 -8.84 14.72 27.85
CA VAL A 101 -8.98 13.68 26.82
C VAL A 101 -7.73 12.81 26.73
N LEU A 102 -6.55 13.41 26.70
CA LEU A 102 -5.28 12.67 26.69
C LEU A 102 -5.12 11.77 27.92
N LEU A 103 -5.46 12.26 29.11
CA LEU A 103 -5.43 11.46 30.34
C LEU A 103 -6.37 10.24 30.27
N ALA A 104 -7.59 10.42 29.74
CA ALA A 104 -8.52 9.30 29.54
C ALA A 104 -7.94 8.27 28.56
N LEU A 105 -7.30 8.72 27.48
CA LEU A 105 -6.65 7.84 26.50
C LEU A 105 -5.46 7.09 27.09
N PHE A 106 -4.63 7.75 27.91
CA PHE A 106 -3.52 7.12 28.61
C PHE A 106 -3.96 6.06 29.62
N GLN A 107 -5.21 6.09 30.08
CA GLN A 107 -5.79 5.05 30.90
C GLN A 107 -6.44 3.94 30.07
N LEU A 108 -7.17 4.30 29.01
CA LEU A 108 -7.95 3.35 28.20
C LEU A 108 -7.08 2.50 27.27
N LEU A 109 -6.12 3.10 26.55
CA LEU A 109 -5.31 2.39 25.55
C LEU A 109 -4.50 1.24 26.15
N PRO A 110 -3.82 1.40 27.31
CA PRO A 110 -3.15 0.26 27.95
C PRO A 110 -4.11 -0.88 28.32
N LEU A 111 -5.32 -0.57 28.80
CA LEU A 111 -6.33 -1.59 29.11
C LEU A 111 -6.78 -2.35 27.86
N ALA A 112 -6.95 -1.65 26.73
CA ALA A 112 -7.27 -2.27 25.46
C ALA A 112 -6.14 -3.20 24.97
N VAL A 113 -4.87 -2.78 25.13
CA VAL A 113 -3.71 -3.63 24.79
C VAL A 113 -3.64 -4.87 25.68
N ILE A 114 -3.93 -4.74 26.99
CA ILE A 114 -3.98 -5.90 27.91
C ILE A 114 -5.05 -6.89 27.46
N GLU A 115 -6.23 -6.41 27.10
CA GLU A 115 -7.33 -7.27 26.63
C GLU A 115 -6.99 -7.96 25.30
N LEU A 116 -6.34 -7.24 24.37
CA LEU A 116 -5.83 -7.83 23.13
C LEU A 116 -4.82 -8.95 23.41
N LYS A 117 -3.87 -8.72 24.32
CA LYS A 117 -2.88 -9.74 24.71
C LYS A 117 -3.51 -10.94 25.41
N ARG A 118 -4.60 -10.74 26.17
CA ARG A 118 -5.40 -11.83 26.75
C ARG A 118 -5.98 -12.71 25.65
N ILE A 119 -6.58 -12.11 24.62
CA ILE A 119 -7.14 -12.83 23.47
C ILE A 119 -6.05 -13.60 22.71
N PHE A 120 -4.89 -12.98 22.45
CA PHE A 120 -3.74 -13.65 21.84
C PHE A 120 -3.33 -14.90 22.63
N ALA A 121 -3.21 -14.78 23.95
CA ALA A 121 -2.87 -15.90 24.82
C ALA A 121 -3.93 -17.02 24.83
N GLU A 122 -5.22 -16.65 24.89
CA GLU A 122 -6.33 -17.63 24.93
C GLU A 122 -6.48 -18.41 23.63
N GLN A 123 -6.21 -17.77 22.49
CA GLN A 123 -6.35 -18.38 21.17
C GLN A 123 -5.03 -18.95 20.63
N ALA A 124 -3.91 -18.76 21.34
CA ALA A 124 -2.56 -19.12 20.89
C ALA A 124 -2.20 -18.51 19.52
N ILE A 125 -2.63 -17.26 19.29
CA ILE A 125 -2.35 -16.48 18.09
C ILE A 125 -1.59 -15.20 18.44
N THR A 126 -0.96 -14.60 17.45
CA THR A 126 -0.31 -13.29 17.58
C THR A 126 -0.38 -12.57 16.24
N ASP A 127 -0.25 -11.24 16.26
CA ASP A 127 -0.13 -10.45 15.03
C ASP A 127 1.35 -10.13 14.72
N HIS A 128 1.60 -9.58 13.54
CA HIS A 128 2.96 -9.21 13.13
C HIS A 128 3.61 -8.13 14.02
N ILE A 129 2.81 -7.28 14.66
CA ILE A 129 3.31 -6.17 15.49
C ILE A 129 3.79 -6.73 16.83
N GLU A 130 3.01 -7.60 17.45
CA GLU A 130 3.34 -8.24 18.73
C GLU A 130 4.57 -9.12 18.62
N VAL A 131 4.81 -9.79 17.48
CA VAL A 131 6.08 -10.51 17.23
C VAL A 131 7.29 -9.57 17.38
N ALA A 132 7.24 -8.39 16.75
CA ALA A 132 8.34 -7.42 16.84
C ALA A 132 8.48 -6.83 18.26
N LEU A 133 7.36 -6.53 18.92
CA LEU A 133 7.36 -6.01 20.30
C LEU A 133 7.88 -7.05 21.30
N ALA A 134 7.47 -8.31 21.16
CA ALA A 134 7.93 -9.41 22.02
C ALA A 134 9.42 -9.68 21.83
N ALA A 135 9.92 -9.63 20.58
CA ALA A 135 11.36 -9.72 20.31
C ALA A 135 12.12 -8.58 20.99
N GLY A 136 11.64 -7.34 20.89
CA GLY A 136 12.22 -6.19 21.58
C GLY A 136 12.23 -6.36 23.10
N ALA A 137 11.11 -6.83 23.68
CA ALA A 137 11.02 -7.09 25.12
C ALA A 137 11.97 -8.21 25.59
N ALA A 138 12.13 -9.27 24.80
CA ALA A 138 13.03 -10.38 25.10
C ALA A 138 14.51 -9.98 25.10
N LEU A 139 14.89 -8.95 24.33
CA LEU A 139 16.24 -8.37 24.36
C LEU A 139 16.50 -7.51 25.61
N GLY A 140 15.46 -7.06 26.31
CA GLY A 140 15.59 -6.20 27.48
C GLY A 140 16.04 -4.77 27.12
N SER A 141 16.79 -4.14 28.01
CA SER A 141 17.36 -2.80 27.81
C SER A 141 18.88 -2.81 27.87
N ALA A 142 19.53 -1.72 27.46
CA ALA A 142 20.97 -1.59 27.57
C ALA A 142 21.48 -1.70 29.03
N GLU A 143 20.68 -1.25 30.01
CA GLU A 143 21.01 -1.34 31.44
C GLU A 143 20.64 -2.70 32.05
N ASN A 144 19.69 -3.42 31.44
CA ASN A 144 19.22 -4.73 31.90
C ASN A 144 18.95 -5.63 30.68
N PRO A 145 20.01 -6.18 30.05
CA PRO A 145 19.87 -7.01 28.86
C PRO A 145 19.15 -8.32 29.22
N GLY A 146 18.24 -8.73 28.36
CA GLY A 146 17.53 -10.00 28.51
C GLY A 146 18.42 -11.20 28.17
N ASP A 147 18.02 -12.38 28.63
CA ASP A 147 18.78 -13.64 28.39
C ASP A 147 19.03 -13.90 26.90
N VAL A 148 18.09 -13.51 26.04
CA VAL A 148 18.23 -13.63 24.57
C VAL A 148 19.31 -12.69 24.04
N ALA A 149 19.37 -11.45 24.53
CA ALA A 149 20.42 -10.50 24.12
C ALA A 149 21.80 -11.02 24.54
N LEU A 150 21.93 -11.53 25.76
CA LEU A 150 23.17 -12.13 26.25
C LEU A 150 23.59 -13.34 25.42
N LEU A 151 22.65 -14.22 25.07
CA LEU A 151 22.94 -15.38 24.21
C LEU A 151 23.43 -14.95 22.82
N LEU A 152 22.75 -13.97 22.21
CA LEU A 152 23.08 -13.49 20.87
C LEU A 152 24.40 -12.72 20.83
N ASP A 153 24.77 -12.00 21.90
CA ASP A 153 26.03 -11.24 21.96
C ASP A 153 27.26 -12.15 21.77
N TYR A 154 27.19 -13.40 22.25
CA TYR A 154 28.25 -14.39 22.04
C TYR A 154 28.25 -15.02 20.64
N GLN A 155 27.11 -15.05 19.95
CA GLN A 155 26.95 -15.76 18.68
C GLN A 155 27.13 -14.84 17.47
N ILE A 156 26.63 -13.60 17.56
CA ILE A 156 26.62 -12.66 16.44
C ILE A 156 27.90 -11.83 16.46
N LYS A 157 28.75 -12.06 15.46
CA LYS A 157 29.94 -11.22 15.23
C LYS A 157 29.71 -10.14 14.18
N HIS A 158 28.89 -10.42 13.19
CA HIS A 158 28.69 -9.53 12.06
C HIS A 158 27.20 -9.37 11.82
N LEU A 159 26.73 -8.12 11.75
CA LEU A 159 25.34 -7.79 11.48
C LEU A 159 25.27 -6.96 10.19
N LEU A 160 24.46 -7.43 9.25
CA LEU A 160 24.22 -6.78 7.97
C LEU A 160 22.75 -6.35 7.90
N VAL A 161 22.50 -5.06 7.72
CA VAL A 161 21.17 -4.50 7.56
C VAL A 161 21.05 -3.97 6.14
N ASP A 162 20.22 -4.60 5.33
CA ASP A 162 19.84 -4.07 4.01
C ASP A 162 18.57 -3.22 4.13
N GLU A 163 18.32 -2.36 3.15
CA GLU A 163 17.16 -1.44 3.12
C GLU A 163 17.00 -0.60 4.41
N MET A 164 18.13 -0.14 4.99
CA MET A 164 18.15 0.59 6.27
C MET A 164 17.20 1.81 6.29
N GLN A 165 16.95 2.45 5.14
CA GLN A 165 16.00 3.56 4.98
C GLN A 165 14.56 3.21 5.34
N ASP A 166 14.17 1.94 5.27
CA ASP A 166 12.81 1.47 5.59
C ASP A 166 12.68 0.98 7.04
N THR A 167 13.73 1.14 7.83
CA THR A 167 13.74 0.69 9.23
C THR A 167 12.81 1.56 10.07
N SER A 168 11.92 0.91 10.82
CA SER A 168 11.08 1.59 11.80
C SER A 168 11.86 1.97 13.05
N ALA A 169 11.35 2.95 13.79
CA ALA A 169 11.83 3.33 15.11
C ALA A 169 12.08 2.14 16.06
N ALA A 170 11.17 1.15 16.08
CA ALA A 170 11.28 -0.02 16.94
C ALA A 170 12.42 -0.94 16.53
N GLN A 171 12.59 -1.17 15.22
CA GLN A 171 13.71 -1.95 14.69
C GLN A 171 15.05 -1.25 14.89
N TYR A 172 15.08 0.08 14.79
CA TYR A 172 16.27 0.87 15.09
C TYR A 172 16.72 0.67 16.54
N ARG A 173 15.79 0.78 17.51
CA ARG A 173 16.08 0.48 18.92
C ARG A 173 16.54 -0.95 19.13
N MET A 174 15.97 -1.91 18.41
CA MET A 174 16.40 -3.30 18.46
C MET A 174 17.88 -3.44 18.04
N LEU A 175 18.30 -2.75 16.98
CA LEU A 175 19.70 -2.70 16.55
C LEU A 175 20.60 -2.06 17.62
N GLU A 176 20.16 -0.96 18.24
CA GLU A 176 20.91 -0.32 19.34
C GLU A 176 21.08 -1.28 20.53
N THR A 177 20.04 -2.02 20.93
CA THR A 177 20.12 -3.00 22.01
C THR A 177 21.05 -4.16 21.66
N LEU A 178 20.94 -4.73 20.46
CA LEU A 178 21.78 -5.83 19.99
C LEU A 178 23.27 -5.46 19.92
N THR A 179 23.55 -4.19 19.66
CA THR A 179 24.92 -3.67 19.53
C THR A 179 25.43 -2.96 20.78
N GLY A 180 24.61 -2.92 21.85
CA GLY A 180 24.89 -2.18 23.08
C GLY A 180 26.20 -2.55 23.77
N GLY A 181 26.63 -3.82 23.67
CA GLY A 181 27.88 -4.32 24.25
C GLY A 181 29.10 -4.24 23.34
N TRP A 182 28.97 -3.71 22.12
CA TRP A 182 30.03 -3.77 21.11
C TRP A 182 31.06 -2.66 21.32
N VAL A 183 32.35 -2.91 21.10
CA VAL A 183 33.40 -1.90 21.31
C VAL A 183 34.27 -1.81 20.05
N PRO A 184 34.72 -0.62 19.64
CA PRO A 184 35.60 -0.49 18.49
C PRO A 184 36.82 -1.42 18.57
N GLY A 185 37.00 -2.27 17.56
CA GLY A 185 38.14 -3.18 17.45
C GLY A 185 38.01 -4.52 18.17
N ASP A 186 36.83 -4.87 18.71
CA ASP A 186 36.58 -6.17 19.37
C ASP A 186 36.33 -7.35 18.40
N GLY A 187 36.44 -7.11 17.09
CA GLY A 187 36.23 -8.10 16.03
C GLY A 187 34.78 -8.23 15.54
N ARG A 188 33.84 -7.45 16.11
CA ARG A 188 32.46 -7.38 15.63
C ARG A 188 32.27 -6.26 14.62
N SER A 189 31.28 -6.39 13.72
CA SER A 189 31.02 -5.36 12.70
C SER A 189 29.54 -5.19 12.40
N LEU A 190 29.13 -3.94 12.21
CA LEU A 190 27.82 -3.54 11.72
C LEU A 190 27.97 -2.94 10.32
N CYS A 191 27.23 -3.47 9.34
CA CYS A 191 27.17 -2.95 7.99
C CYS A 191 25.71 -2.64 7.63
N CYS A 192 25.42 -1.38 7.34
CA CYS A 192 24.10 -0.94 6.90
C CYS A 192 24.17 -0.49 5.44
N VAL A 193 23.26 -1.00 4.61
CA VAL A 193 23.12 -0.67 3.20
C VAL A 193 21.75 -0.05 2.99
N GLY A 194 21.67 0.98 2.14
CA GLY A 194 20.42 1.65 1.87
C GLY A 194 20.53 2.87 0.98
N ASP A 195 19.38 3.33 0.48
CA ASP A 195 19.23 4.55 -0.30
C ASP A 195 18.05 5.38 0.27
N PRO A 196 18.31 6.54 0.91
CA PRO A 196 17.25 7.35 1.49
C PRO A 196 16.29 7.90 0.43
N MET A 197 16.71 8.02 -0.85
CA MET A 197 15.84 8.41 -1.96
C MET A 197 14.79 7.34 -2.28
N GLN A 198 14.98 6.09 -1.80
CA GLN A 198 14.05 4.97 -2.00
C GLN A 198 13.18 4.65 -0.77
N SER A 199 13.16 5.51 0.26
CA SER A 199 12.27 5.33 1.42
C SER A 199 10.81 5.66 1.08
N ILE A 200 9.96 4.63 0.99
CA ILE A 200 8.55 4.75 0.55
C ILE A 200 7.56 3.93 1.40
N TYR A 201 7.97 3.49 2.58
CA TYR A 201 7.13 2.70 3.50
C TYR A 201 6.77 3.45 4.79
N ARG A 202 6.58 4.78 4.75
CA ARG A 202 6.20 5.56 5.96
C ARG A 202 4.86 5.12 6.51
N PHE A 203 3.96 4.63 5.65
CA PHE A 203 2.69 4.04 6.08
C PHE A 203 2.86 2.78 6.96
N ARG A 204 4.06 2.18 6.99
CA ARG A 204 4.46 1.09 7.90
C ARG A 204 5.36 1.58 9.05
N ASN A 205 5.37 2.90 9.32
CA ASN A 205 6.22 3.58 10.30
C ASN A 205 7.73 3.50 10.03
N ALA A 206 8.14 3.35 8.76
CA ALA A 206 9.52 3.57 8.37
C ALA A 206 9.89 5.05 8.47
N GLU A 207 11.04 5.36 9.05
CA GLU A 207 11.48 6.74 9.28
C GLU A 207 12.84 7.01 8.62
N VAL A 208 12.81 7.58 7.41
CA VAL A 208 14.04 7.93 6.66
C VAL A 208 14.98 8.85 7.44
N GLY A 209 14.44 9.65 8.36
CA GLY A 209 15.22 10.48 9.26
C GLY A 209 16.22 9.68 10.10
N GLN A 210 15.88 8.44 10.48
CA GLN A 210 16.80 7.56 11.22
C GLN A 210 17.99 7.13 10.37
N PHE A 211 17.81 6.90 9.07
CA PHE A 211 18.93 6.62 8.16
C PHE A 211 19.88 7.82 8.09
N LEU A 212 19.34 9.03 7.95
CA LEU A 212 20.13 10.27 7.89
C LEU A 212 20.89 10.51 9.20
N LEU A 213 20.22 10.34 10.34
CA LEU A 213 20.82 10.48 11.68
C LEU A 213 21.87 9.40 11.93
N ALA A 214 21.63 8.15 11.55
CA ALA A 214 22.60 7.07 11.70
C ALA A 214 23.88 7.32 10.87
N ARG A 215 23.73 7.88 9.66
CA ARG A 215 24.85 8.26 8.81
C ARG A 215 25.69 9.38 9.45
N GLU A 216 25.07 10.30 10.18
CA GLU A 216 25.75 11.47 10.78
C GLU A 216 26.30 11.19 12.18
N PHE A 217 25.56 10.46 13.01
CA PHE A 217 25.85 10.27 14.44
C PHE A 217 26.16 8.83 14.85
N GLY A 218 25.93 7.86 13.97
CA GLY A 218 26.06 6.43 14.27
C GLY A 218 24.79 5.84 14.91
N ILE A 219 24.90 4.57 15.32
CA ILE A 219 23.83 3.80 15.99
C ILE A 219 24.30 3.47 17.41
N GLY A 220 23.61 3.99 18.43
CA GLY A 220 24.11 3.94 19.80
C GLY A 220 25.50 4.61 19.93
N HIS A 221 26.50 3.85 20.39
CA HIS A 221 27.90 4.27 20.46
C HIS A 221 28.74 3.82 19.26
N ILE A 222 28.16 3.06 18.31
CA ILE A 222 28.86 2.63 17.10
C ILE A 222 28.86 3.76 16.08
N GLN A 223 30.06 4.25 15.76
CA GLN A 223 30.26 5.17 14.65
C GLN A 223 30.28 4.41 13.32
N LEU A 224 29.50 4.89 12.35
CA LEU A 224 29.45 4.31 11.00
C LEU A 224 30.39 5.08 10.08
N ALA A 225 31.13 4.37 9.22
CA ALA A 225 31.90 4.97 8.14
C ALA A 225 31.01 5.10 6.89
N PRO A 226 30.58 6.31 6.48
CA PRO A 226 29.70 6.47 5.33
C PRO A 226 30.45 6.17 4.03
N LEU A 227 29.89 5.28 3.21
CA LEU A 227 30.39 4.96 1.88
C LEU A 227 29.30 5.27 0.84
N LEU A 228 29.64 6.06 -0.18
CA LEU A 228 28.71 6.42 -1.25
C LEU A 228 29.03 5.63 -2.52
N LEU A 229 28.08 4.80 -2.96
CA LEU A 229 28.16 4.07 -4.22
C LEU A 229 27.41 4.84 -5.32
N ARG A 230 28.14 5.45 -6.24
CA ARG A 230 27.55 6.25 -7.32
C ARG A 230 27.34 5.48 -8.63
N ARG A 231 28.01 4.34 -8.82
CA ARG A 231 28.00 3.62 -10.10
C ARG A 231 26.69 2.83 -10.26
N ASN A 232 25.90 3.16 -11.27
CA ASN A 232 24.67 2.47 -11.63
C ASN A 232 24.96 1.39 -12.69
N PHE A 233 24.64 0.14 -12.38
CA PHE A 233 24.79 -1.02 -13.27
C PHE A 233 23.46 -1.53 -13.84
N ARG A 234 22.36 -0.81 -13.59
CA ARG A 234 21.00 -1.23 -13.93
C ARG A 234 20.49 -0.54 -15.20
N SER A 235 20.53 0.78 -15.22
CA SER A 235 19.84 1.63 -16.19
C SER A 235 20.81 2.20 -17.22
N GLY A 236 20.36 2.30 -18.47
CA GLY A 236 21.11 2.95 -19.55
C GLY A 236 21.51 4.40 -19.23
N GLU A 237 22.63 4.87 -19.79
CA GLU A 237 23.16 6.23 -19.58
C GLU A 237 22.11 7.32 -19.78
N ARG A 238 21.30 7.26 -20.85
CA ARG A 238 20.28 8.28 -21.13
C ARG A 238 19.19 8.35 -20.07
N LEU A 239 18.86 7.22 -19.43
CA LEU A 239 17.93 7.20 -18.31
C LEU A 239 18.57 7.80 -17.06
N VAL A 240 19.82 7.44 -16.77
CA VAL A 240 20.56 7.98 -15.62
C VAL A 240 20.75 9.50 -15.75
N ASP A 241 21.10 10.00 -16.93
CA ASP A 241 21.23 11.43 -17.21
C ASP A 241 19.89 12.16 -17.04
N TRP A 242 18.80 11.55 -17.49
CA TRP A 242 17.45 12.08 -17.28
C TRP A 242 17.12 12.13 -15.78
N PHE A 243 17.43 11.07 -15.00
CA PHE A 243 17.23 11.08 -13.55
C PHE A 243 18.04 12.19 -12.86
N ASN A 244 19.32 12.34 -13.23
CA ASN A 244 20.22 13.36 -12.69
C ASN A 244 19.77 14.79 -13.03
N THR A 245 19.02 14.97 -14.13
CA THR A 245 18.47 16.28 -14.51
C THR A 245 17.17 16.59 -13.77
N VAL A 246 16.29 15.60 -13.65
CA VAL A 246 14.92 15.80 -13.18
C VAL A 246 14.80 15.78 -11.66
N PHE A 247 15.37 14.77 -10.99
CA PHE A 247 15.13 14.59 -9.56
C PHE A 247 15.74 15.65 -8.62
N PRO A 248 16.81 16.40 -8.96
CA PRO A 248 17.19 17.58 -8.18
C PRO A 248 16.12 18.68 -8.11
N THR A 249 15.20 18.72 -9.08
CA THR A 249 14.09 19.69 -9.08
C THR A 249 12.85 19.20 -8.32
N ILE A 250 12.81 17.90 -8.00
CA ILE A 250 11.66 17.23 -7.37
C ILE A 250 11.93 16.88 -5.91
N LEU A 251 13.13 16.37 -5.62
CA LEU A 251 13.59 16.10 -4.26
C LEU A 251 14.02 17.40 -3.56
N ALA A 252 14.26 17.32 -2.26
CA ALA A 252 14.67 18.48 -1.49
C ALA A 252 16.11 18.90 -1.85
N ALA A 253 16.42 20.18 -1.68
CA ALA A 253 17.79 20.67 -1.89
C ALA A 253 18.75 20.15 -0.80
N ASN A 254 18.26 19.96 0.42
CA ASN A 254 19.03 19.51 1.57
C ASN A 254 18.28 18.41 2.33
N ASP A 255 19.04 17.55 3.01
CA ASP A 255 18.51 16.56 3.94
C ASP A 255 17.89 17.26 5.15
N ASP A 256 16.67 16.86 5.53
CA ASP A 256 16.00 17.28 6.77
C ASP A 256 15.36 16.04 7.43
N PRO A 257 16.01 15.45 8.45
CA PRO A 257 15.50 14.28 9.15
C PRO A 257 14.11 14.48 9.78
N MET A 258 13.75 15.71 10.18
CA MET A 258 12.46 15.99 10.83
C MET A 258 11.31 15.98 9.84
N ARG A 259 11.53 16.57 8.66
CA ARG A 259 10.55 16.59 7.56
C ARG A 259 10.62 15.34 6.69
N GLY A 260 11.59 14.46 6.96
CA GLY A 260 11.91 13.34 6.08
C GLY A 260 12.28 13.82 4.68
N ALA A 261 12.89 15.00 4.57
CA ALA A 261 13.36 15.54 3.29
C ALA A 261 14.71 14.90 2.97
N VAL A 262 14.89 14.50 1.72
CA VAL A 262 16.11 13.81 1.26
C VAL A 262 16.63 14.55 0.03
N ALA A 263 17.91 14.87 0.05
CA ALA A 263 18.64 15.46 -1.07
C ALA A 263 18.94 14.42 -2.15
N TYR A 264 18.91 14.84 -3.41
CA TYR A 264 19.27 13.98 -4.52
C TYR A 264 20.76 13.62 -4.51
N SER A 265 21.08 12.36 -4.75
CA SER A 265 22.45 11.88 -4.94
C SER A 265 22.65 11.38 -6.37
N GLU A 266 23.56 12.03 -7.09
CA GLU A 266 23.82 11.73 -8.50
C GLU A 266 24.43 10.34 -8.72
N ALA A 267 23.85 9.62 -9.67
CA ALA A 267 24.36 8.34 -10.16
C ALA A 267 25.23 8.53 -11.42
N VAL A 268 26.17 7.61 -11.63
CA VAL A 268 27.05 7.56 -12.80
C VAL A 268 26.81 6.22 -13.52
N PRO A 269 26.47 6.19 -14.81
CA PRO A 269 26.23 4.93 -15.50
C PRO A 269 27.50 4.07 -15.62
N ALA A 270 27.32 2.75 -15.67
CA ALA A 270 28.39 1.82 -16.00
C ALA A 270 28.84 1.97 -17.45
N ALA A 271 30.15 1.75 -17.71
CA ALA A 271 30.73 1.96 -19.04
C ALA A 271 30.05 1.14 -20.15
N HIS A 272 29.56 -0.07 -19.83
CA HIS A 272 28.85 -0.93 -20.78
C HIS A 272 27.41 -0.48 -21.08
N LEU A 273 26.91 0.55 -20.39
CA LEU A 273 25.56 1.11 -20.55
C LEU A 273 25.55 2.47 -21.27
N GLN A 274 26.71 2.90 -21.80
CA GLN A 274 26.84 4.16 -22.54
C GLN A 274 25.95 4.17 -23.79
N GLY A 275 25.28 5.29 -24.04
CA GLY A 275 24.37 5.53 -25.14
C GLY A 275 23.03 4.76 -25.08
N LEU A 276 22.87 3.86 -24.11
CA LEU A 276 21.64 3.07 -23.91
C LEU A 276 20.63 3.84 -23.07
N GLY A 277 19.37 3.40 -23.09
CA GLY A 277 18.28 4.03 -22.35
C GLY A 277 17.43 4.94 -23.23
N ASP A 278 16.14 5.02 -22.97
CA ASP A 278 15.27 6.04 -23.54
C ASP A 278 14.15 6.44 -22.59
N CYS A 279 13.81 7.73 -22.55
CA CYS A 279 12.69 8.25 -21.76
C CYS A 279 11.68 8.91 -22.68
N VAL A 280 10.52 8.28 -22.83
CA VAL A 280 9.45 8.71 -23.74
C VAL A 280 8.27 9.25 -22.95
N ILE A 281 7.88 10.49 -23.23
CA ILE A 281 6.73 11.14 -22.60
C ILE A 281 5.52 10.98 -23.52
N HIS A 282 4.38 10.57 -22.95
CA HIS A 282 3.10 10.36 -23.64
C HIS A 282 2.05 11.34 -23.09
N PRO A 283 1.98 12.58 -23.60
CA PRO A 283 0.97 13.56 -23.20
C PRO A 283 -0.43 13.16 -23.66
N ILE A 284 -1.40 13.22 -22.74
CA ILE A 284 -2.82 13.02 -23.03
C ILE A 284 -3.56 14.32 -22.64
N PHE A 285 -4.51 14.77 -23.48
CA PHE A 285 -5.18 16.07 -23.31
C PHE A 285 -6.69 15.90 -23.16
N GLY A 286 -7.21 16.23 -21.97
CA GLY A 286 -8.66 16.29 -21.71
C GLY A 286 -9.43 15.00 -22.01
N ALA A 287 -8.72 13.88 -22.12
CA ALA A 287 -9.28 12.64 -22.60
C ALA A 287 -10.03 11.93 -21.47
N ALA A 288 -11.07 11.17 -21.83
CA ALA A 288 -11.77 10.34 -20.87
C ALA A 288 -10.81 9.27 -20.30
N ILE A 289 -11.15 8.66 -19.18
CA ILE A 289 -10.30 7.63 -18.56
C ILE A 289 -10.06 6.47 -19.53
N GLU A 290 -11.05 6.20 -20.38
CA GLU A 290 -11.05 5.19 -21.43
C GLU A 290 -10.04 5.51 -22.54
N ASP A 291 -9.88 6.78 -22.91
CA ASP A 291 -8.93 7.22 -23.93
C ASP A 291 -7.48 7.09 -23.43
N GLU A 292 -7.24 7.44 -22.17
CA GLU A 292 -5.94 7.23 -21.50
C GLU A 292 -5.61 5.73 -21.47
N ALA A 293 -6.57 4.88 -21.11
CA ALA A 293 -6.41 3.42 -21.14
C ALA A 293 -6.16 2.87 -22.55
N ALA A 294 -6.85 3.39 -23.57
CA ALA A 294 -6.64 3.00 -24.96
C ALA A 294 -5.24 3.42 -25.46
N ALA A 295 -4.76 4.61 -25.07
CA ALA A 295 -3.39 5.04 -25.35
C ALA A 295 -2.36 4.15 -24.64
N GLY A 296 -2.55 3.89 -23.33
CA GLY A 296 -1.67 3.02 -22.55
C GLY A 296 -1.54 1.62 -23.14
N SER A 297 -2.67 1.00 -23.50
CA SER A 297 -2.67 -0.33 -24.13
C SER A 297 -2.01 -0.36 -25.52
N ARG A 298 -2.08 0.73 -26.31
CA ARG A 298 -1.32 0.86 -27.57
C ARG A 298 0.19 0.92 -27.31
N THR A 299 0.63 1.78 -26.40
CA THR A 299 2.06 1.90 -26.04
C THR A 299 2.62 0.57 -25.55
N ILE A 300 1.85 -0.17 -24.73
CA ILE A 300 2.21 -1.52 -24.28
C ILE A 300 2.37 -2.47 -25.46
N ALA A 301 1.37 -2.51 -26.37
CA ALA A 301 1.42 -3.39 -27.54
C ALA A 301 2.61 -3.09 -28.46
N GLU A 302 2.87 -1.81 -28.72
CA GLU A 302 3.99 -1.35 -29.55
C GLU A 302 5.33 -1.75 -28.94
N THR A 303 5.49 -1.55 -27.63
CA THR A 303 6.73 -1.89 -26.91
C THR A 303 6.98 -3.39 -26.90
N LEU A 304 5.96 -4.20 -26.55
CA LEU A 304 6.08 -5.67 -26.54
C LEU A 304 6.32 -6.26 -27.94
N HIS A 305 5.84 -5.59 -28.99
CA HIS A 305 6.10 -5.98 -30.37
C HIS A 305 7.51 -5.61 -30.82
N GLN A 306 7.99 -4.42 -30.46
CA GLN A 306 9.33 -3.94 -30.80
C GLN A 306 10.42 -4.75 -30.09
N TYR A 307 10.16 -5.17 -28.85
CA TYR A 307 11.11 -5.92 -28.03
C TYR A 307 10.47 -7.24 -27.60
N PRO A 308 10.59 -8.33 -28.39
CA PRO A 308 9.88 -9.60 -28.14
C PRO A 308 10.48 -10.47 -27.02
N ASP A 309 11.69 -10.18 -26.56
CA ASP A 309 12.37 -10.95 -25.50
C ASP A 309 12.41 -10.23 -24.15
N ASP A 310 12.09 -8.94 -24.14
CA ASP A 310 12.23 -8.07 -22.96
C ASP A 310 10.99 -8.14 -22.05
N ASP A 311 11.15 -7.85 -20.76
CA ASP A 311 10.02 -7.72 -19.84
C ASP A 311 9.52 -6.27 -19.76
N MET A 312 8.24 -6.11 -19.45
CA MET A 312 7.62 -4.79 -19.31
C MET A 312 6.78 -4.72 -18.05
N ALA A 313 6.92 -3.63 -17.29
CA ALA A 313 6.06 -3.33 -16.16
C ALA A 313 5.16 -2.12 -16.41
N VAL A 314 3.92 -2.18 -15.95
CA VAL A 314 3.03 -1.03 -15.80
C VAL A 314 2.91 -0.70 -14.34
N LEU A 315 3.39 0.48 -13.96
CA LEU A 315 3.38 0.96 -12.59
C LEU A 315 2.30 2.03 -12.41
N VAL A 316 1.42 1.79 -11.44
CA VAL A 316 0.37 2.72 -11.03
C VAL A 316 0.56 3.16 -9.58
N ARG A 317 0.06 4.34 -9.22
CA ARG A 317 0.04 4.80 -7.82
C ARG A 317 -0.94 3.98 -7.01
N GLY A 318 -2.14 3.73 -7.55
CA GLY A 318 -3.21 2.99 -6.89
C GLY A 318 -3.99 2.10 -7.84
N ARG A 319 -4.57 1.02 -7.30
CA ARG A 319 -5.30 0.00 -8.06
C ARG A 319 -6.53 0.54 -8.80
N THR A 320 -7.15 1.59 -8.29
CA THR A 320 -8.30 2.28 -8.91
C THR A 320 -8.01 2.82 -10.32
N GLN A 321 -6.73 2.85 -10.72
CA GLN A 321 -6.28 3.29 -12.04
C GLN A 321 -6.40 2.20 -13.12
N LEU A 322 -6.45 0.93 -12.71
CA LEU A 322 -6.27 -0.22 -13.58
C LEU A 322 -7.53 -0.73 -14.32
N PRO A 323 -8.77 -0.64 -13.81
CA PRO A 323 -9.92 -1.32 -14.42
C PRO A 323 -10.09 -1.06 -15.92
N GLN A 324 -10.00 0.21 -16.34
CA GLN A 324 -10.12 0.59 -17.75
C GLN A 324 -8.93 0.11 -18.59
N LEU A 325 -7.71 0.16 -18.05
CA LEU A 325 -6.52 -0.35 -18.74
C LEU A 325 -6.61 -1.87 -18.94
N LEU A 326 -6.98 -2.62 -17.90
CA LEU A 326 -7.15 -4.07 -17.98
C LEU A 326 -8.22 -4.46 -18.99
N ALA A 327 -9.34 -3.73 -19.05
CA ALA A 327 -10.37 -3.95 -20.06
C ALA A 327 -9.82 -3.76 -21.49
N GLU A 328 -9.00 -2.73 -21.73
CA GLU A 328 -8.37 -2.49 -23.03
C GLU A 328 -7.30 -3.53 -23.40
N LEU A 329 -6.56 -4.06 -22.42
CA LEU A 329 -5.61 -5.16 -22.62
C LEU A 329 -6.33 -6.46 -22.99
N ARG A 330 -7.44 -6.78 -22.30
CA ARG A 330 -8.29 -7.94 -22.61
C ARG A 330 -8.86 -7.85 -24.03
N LYS A 331 -9.34 -6.67 -24.45
CA LYS A 331 -9.81 -6.44 -25.84
C LYS A 331 -8.72 -6.71 -26.88
N ARG A 332 -7.46 -6.36 -26.58
CA ARG A 332 -6.29 -6.58 -27.45
C ARG A 332 -5.66 -7.96 -27.31
N ARG A 333 -6.16 -8.81 -26.40
CA ARG A 333 -5.62 -10.14 -26.09
C ARG A 333 -4.14 -10.10 -25.69
N ILE A 334 -3.73 -9.06 -24.96
CA ILE A 334 -2.37 -8.95 -24.44
C ILE A 334 -2.32 -9.72 -23.11
N PRO A 335 -1.51 -10.78 -22.98
CA PRO A 335 -1.38 -11.52 -21.73
C PRO A 335 -0.65 -10.66 -20.69
N TYR A 336 -1.14 -10.65 -19.45
CA TYR A 336 -0.54 -9.87 -18.37
C TYR A 336 -0.53 -10.64 -17.04
N ARG A 337 0.54 -10.43 -16.27
CA ARG A 337 0.64 -10.87 -14.89
C ARG A 337 0.25 -9.69 -14.00
N ALA A 338 -0.94 -9.75 -13.46
CA ALA A 338 -1.36 -8.82 -12.43
C ALA A 338 -0.81 -9.29 -11.08
N VAL A 339 0.17 -8.58 -10.53
CA VAL A 339 0.68 -8.87 -9.19
C VAL A 339 -0.19 -8.09 -8.19
N ASP A 340 -1.00 -8.82 -7.43
CA ASP A 340 -1.87 -8.30 -6.37
C ASP A 340 -2.95 -7.28 -6.83
N ILE A 341 -3.68 -7.51 -7.93
CA ILE A 341 -4.60 -6.48 -8.48
C ILE A 341 -6.08 -6.78 -8.32
N ASP A 342 -6.59 -7.93 -8.77
CA ASP A 342 -8.02 -8.25 -8.63
C ASP A 342 -8.21 -9.06 -7.33
N ARG A 343 -8.99 -8.52 -6.38
CA ARG A 343 -9.48 -9.30 -5.25
C ARG A 343 -10.40 -10.38 -5.80
N LEU A 344 -10.30 -11.59 -5.29
CA LEU A 344 -11.21 -12.66 -5.70
C LEU A 344 -12.67 -12.22 -5.50
N THR A 345 -12.98 -11.46 -4.45
CA THR A 345 -14.31 -10.90 -4.13
C THR A 345 -14.85 -9.88 -5.13
N ASP A 346 -14.00 -9.23 -5.93
CA ASP A 346 -14.42 -8.23 -6.93
C ASP A 346 -14.84 -8.88 -8.26
N LEU A 347 -14.56 -10.18 -8.44
CA LEU A 347 -14.87 -10.89 -9.67
C LEU A 347 -16.38 -11.20 -9.76
N PRO A 348 -17.02 -10.96 -10.92
CA PRO A 348 -18.45 -11.22 -11.10
C PRO A 348 -18.88 -12.63 -10.71
N GLU A 349 -18.09 -13.64 -11.10
CA GLU A 349 -18.34 -15.05 -10.78
C GLU A 349 -18.27 -15.35 -9.28
N ILE A 350 -17.45 -14.60 -8.53
CA ILE A 350 -17.28 -14.78 -7.09
C ILE A 350 -18.34 -14.01 -6.30
N ILE A 351 -18.73 -12.81 -6.74
CA ILE A 351 -19.80 -12.03 -6.11
C ILE A 351 -21.09 -12.86 -6.01
N ASP A 352 -21.44 -13.56 -7.09
CA ASP A 352 -22.65 -14.40 -7.12
C ASP A 352 -22.53 -15.63 -6.20
N VAL A 353 -21.37 -16.30 -6.16
CA VAL A 353 -21.11 -17.45 -5.27
C VAL A 353 -21.02 -17.03 -3.81
N LEU A 354 -20.50 -15.84 -3.52
CA LEU A 354 -20.47 -15.24 -2.19
C LEU A 354 -21.89 -14.91 -1.70
N ALA A 355 -22.73 -14.34 -2.57
CA ALA A 355 -24.15 -14.12 -2.25
C ALA A 355 -24.88 -15.45 -1.93
N LEU A 356 -24.61 -16.51 -2.70
CA LEU A 356 -25.11 -17.86 -2.41
C LEU A 356 -24.63 -18.38 -1.04
N THR A 357 -23.35 -18.21 -0.74
CA THR A 357 -22.74 -18.69 0.52
C THR A 357 -23.30 -17.96 1.72
N ARG A 358 -23.46 -16.64 1.64
CA ARG A 358 -24.08 -15.82 2.68
C ARG A 358 -25.54 -16.19 2.91
N ALA A 359 -26.29 -16.42 1.84
CA ALA A 359 -27.68 -16.88 1.92
C ALA A 359 -27.79 -18.27 2.58
N ALA A 360 -26.83 -19.16 2.32
CA ALA A 360 -26.73 -20.49 2.92
C ALA A 360 -26.38 -20.43 4.42
N ALA A 361 -25.45 -19.54 4.80
CA ALA A 361 -25.01 -19.37 6.19
C ALA A 361 -26.08 -18.69 7.06
N HIS A 362 -26.81 -17.71 6.53
CA HIS A 362 -27.78 -16.93 7.30
C HIS A 362 -29.06 -16.59 6.51
N GLN A 363 -30.18 -17.21 6.87
CA GLN A 363 -31.48 -17.01 6.19
C GLN A 363 -32.02 -15.57 6.29
N GLY A 364 -31.62 -14.83 7.33
CA GLY A 364 -31.99 -13.42 7.51
C GLY A 364 -31.15 -12.42 6.70
N ASP A 365 -30.09 -12.85 5.99
CA ASP A 365 -29.29 -11.94 5.15
C ASP A 365 -30.06 -11.62 3.85
N ARG A 366 -30.91 -10.60 3.93
CA ARG A 366 -31.77 -10.20 2.81
C ARG A 366 -30.98 -9.74 1.60
N ILE A 367 -29.82 -9.12 1.77
CA ILE A 367 -29.02 -8.63 0.65
C ILE A 367 -28.45 -9.82 -0.11
N ALA A 368 -27.91 -10.81 0.59
CA ALA A 368 -27.39 -12.04 -0.01
C ALA A 368 -28.47 -12.80 -0.79
N TRP A 369 -29.67 -12.97 -0.21
CA TRP A 369 -30.78 -13.65 -0.90
C TRP A 369 -31.26 -12.89 -2.14
N LEU A 370 -31.32 -11.56 -2.11
CA LEU A 370 -31.67 -10.76 -3.29
C LEU A 370 -30.57 -10.81 -4.36
N GLY A 371 -29.30 -10.81 -3.93
CA GLY A 371 -28.14 -11.03 -4.81
C GLY A 371 -28.22 -12.39 -5.51
N LEU A 372 -28.48 -13.46 -4.77
CA LEU A 372 -28.67 -14.82 -5.30
C LEU A 372 -29.81 -14.90 -6.33
N LEU A 373 -30.97 -14.30 -6.05
CA LEU A 373 -32.09 -14.25 -7.01
C LEU A 373 -31.76 -13.43 -8.27
N ARG A 374 -30.89 -12.42 -8.12
CA ARG A 374 -30.44 -11.55 -9.22
C ARG A 374 -29.30 -12.17 -10.03
N ALA A 375 -28.59 -13.14 -9.47
CA ALA A 375 -27.46 -13.83 -10.07
C ALA A 375 -27.84 -14.40 -11.44
N PRO A 376 -26.90 -14.52 -12.40
CA PRO A 376 -27.19 -14.92 -13.77
C PRO A 376 -27.89 -16.28 -13.92
N TRP A 377 -27.74 -17.17 -12.92
CA TRP A 377 -28.33 -18.51 -12.89
C TRP A 377 -29.87 -18.48 -12.72
N ILE A 378 -30.39 -17.51 -11.94
CA ILE A 378 -31.83 -17.34 -11.69
C ILE A 378 -32.39 -16.16 -12.51
N GLY A 379 -31.70 -15.02 -12.44
CA GLY A 379 -31.90 -13.92 -13.38
C GLY A 379 -33.10 -13.01 -13.14
N LEU A 380 -33.65 -12.92 -11.92
CA LEU A 380 -34.77 -11.99 -11.63
C LEU A 380 -34.38 -10.54 -11.98
N GLN A 381 -35.34 -9.75 -12.46
CA GLN A 381 -35.13 -8.33 -12.73
C GLN A 381 -35.40 -7.47 -11.48
N TRP A 382 -35.00 -6.20 -11.51
CA TRP A 382 -35.30 -5.26 -10.41
C TRP A 382 -36.80 -5.13 -10.14
N SER A 383 -37.62 -5.15 -11.20
CA SER A 383 -39.08 -5.14 -11.08
C SER A 383 -39.61 -6.36 -10.33
N ASP A 384 -39.04 -7.54 -10.60
CA ASP A 384 -39.39 -8.81 -9.97
C ASP A 384 -39.00 -8.83 -8.48
N LEU A 385 -37.78 -8.39 -8.16
CA LEU A 385 -37.29 -8.31 -6.78
C LEU A 385 -38.10 -7.30 -5.95
N HIS A 386 -38.43 -6.15 -6.54
CA HIS A 386 -39.27 -5.15 -5.90
C HIS A 386 -40.70 -5.67 -5.68
N ALA A 387 -41.26 -6.42 -6.64
CA ALA A 387 -42.58 -7.06 -6.51
C ALA A 387 -42.60 -8.16 -5.44
N LEU A 388 -41.52 -8.92 -5.29
CA LEU A 388 -41.38 -9.94 -4.24
C LEU A 388 -41.34 -9.30 -2.85
N VAL A 389 -40.51 -8.27 -2.67
CA VAL A 389 -40.29 -7.63 -1.36
C VAL A 389 -41.43 -6.69 -0.95
N ARG A 390 -41.93 -5.83 -1.86
CA ARG A 390 -43.04 -4.88 -1.58
C ARG A 390 -42.90 -4.10 -0.26
N ASN A 391 -41.70 -3.58 0.03
CA ASN A 391 -41.38 -2.86 1.27
C ASN A 391 -41.60 -3.66 2.57
N ASP A 392 -41.72 -4.99 2.49
CA ASP A 392 -41.72 -5.85 3.67
C ASP A 392 -40.30 -5.87 4.26
N THR A 393 -40.14 -5.34 5.47
CA THR A 393 -38.86 -5.29 6.18
C THR A 393 -38.68 -6.37 7.23
N ASN A 394 -39.73 -7.15 7.52
CA ASN A 394 -39.76 -8.03 8.69
C ASN A 394 -39.58 -9.51 8.33
N SER A 395 -40.05 -9.92 7.15
CA SER A 395 -39.97 -11.30 6.70
C SER A 395 -38.63 -11.59 6.01
N THR A 396 -38.17 -12.84 6.07
CA THR A 396 -37.01 -13.29 5.29
C THR A 396 -37.38 -13.41 3.80
N VAL A 397 -36.40 -13.29 2.91
CA VAL A 397 -36.66 -13.46 1.46
C VAL A 397 -37.16 -14.88 1.16
N TRP A 398 -36.71 -15.88 1.91
CA TRP A 398 -37.19 -17.25 1.78
C TRP A 398 -38.69 -17.40 2.09
N GLU A 399 -39.18 -16.79 3.17
CA GLU A 399 -40.62 -16.80 3.49
C GLU A 399 -41.44 -16.12 2.38
N LEU A 400 -40.93 -15.01 1.83
CA LEU A 400 -41.57 -14.30 0.72
C LEU A 400 -41.63 -15.14 -0.56
N LEU A 401 -40.64 -16.01 -0.80
CA LEU A 401 -40.65 -16.95 -1.93
C LEU A 401 -41.68 -18.08 -1.77
N GLN A 402 -42.20 -18.33 -0.55
CA GLN A 402 -43.25 -19.31 -0.31
C GLN A 402 -44.67 -18.72 -0.46
N ASP A 403 -44.80 -17.40 -0.49
CA ASP A 403 -46.07 -16.69 -0.62
C ASP A 403 -46.55 -16.68 -2.08
N LYS A 404 -47.57 -17.51 -2.36
CA LYS A 404 -48.17 -17.64 -3.70
C LYS A 404 -48.79 -16.36 -4.24
N GLU A 405 -49.31 -15.48 -3.37
CA GLU A 405 -49.88 -14.21 -3.81
C GLU A 405 -48.80 -13.26 -4.30
N ARG A 406 -47.65 -13.22 -3.61
CA ARG A 406 -46.48 -12.45 -4.05
C ARG A 406 -45.90 -12.99 -5.34
N LEU A 407 -45.81 -14.31 -5.48
CA LEU A 407 -45.33 -14.94 -6.70
C LEU A 407 -46.16 -14.58 -7.94
N ALA A 408 -47.46 -14.34 -7.79
CA ALA A 408 -48.34 -13.94 -8.88
C ALA A 408 -48.04 -12.53 -9.44
N PHE A 409 -47.34 -11.67 -8.68
CA PHE A 409 -46.97 -10.31 -9.13
C PHE A 409 -45.63 -10.27 -9.87
N LEU A 410 -44.88 -11.36 -9.92
CA LEU A 410 -43.66 -11.46 -10.72
C LEU A 410 -44.00 -11.55 -12.22
N SER A 411 -43.04 -11.14 -13.06
CA SER A 411 -43.11 -11.36 -14.49
C SER A 411 -43.20 -12.85 -14.84
N ASP A 412 -43.72 -13.18 -16.03
CA ASP A 412 -43.80 -14.58 -16.49
C ASP A 412 -42.44 -15.29 -16.45
N PHE A 413 -41.36 -14.56 -16.74
CA PHE A 413 -40.00 -15.06 -16.60
C PHE A 413 -39.65 -15.30 -15.12
N GLY A 414 -39.85 -14.31 -14.25
CA GLY A 414 -39.57 -14.41 -12.82
C GLY A 414 -40.32 -15.56 -12.15
N GLN A 415 -41.59 -15.77 -12.51
CA GLN A 415 -42.38 -16.89 -12.00
C GLN A 415 -41.82 -18.25 -12.41
N ARG A 416 -41.37 -18.41 -13.67
CA ARG A 416 -40.76 -19.66 -14.14
C ARG A 416 -39.40 -19.90 -13.49
N ALA A 417 -38.57 -18.86 -13.42
CA ALA A 417 -37.24 -18.91 -12.81
C ALA A 417 -37.32 -19.30 -11.32
N VAL A 418 -38.21 -18.66 -10.56
CA VAL A 418 -38.43 -19.00 -9.14
C VAL A 418 -38.94 -20.44 -9.01
N ARG A 419 -39.95 -20.86 -9.79
CA ARG A 419 -40.48 -22.24 -9.70
C ARG A 419 -39.39 -23.30 -9.95
N GLN A 420 -38.48 -23.06 -10.88
CA GLN A 420 -37.37 -23.99 -11.14
C GLN A 420 -36.31 -23.96 -10.05
N ALA A 421 -35.94 -22.76 -9.56
CA ALA A 421 -34.92 -22.62 -8.52
C ALA A 421 -35.41 -23.04 -7.13
N GLN A 422 -36.72 -22.97 -6.85
CA GLN A 422 -37.30 -23.16 -5.51
C GLN A 422 -36.95 -24.52 -4.88
N GLY A 423 -36.94 -25.59 -5.68
CA GLY A 423 -36.55 -26.92 -5.21
C GLY A 423 -35.08 -26.98 -4.78
N THR A 424 -34.19 -26.35 -5.56
CA THR A 424 -32.75 -26.27 -5.25
C THR A 424 -32.48 -25.34 -4.07
N LEU A 425 -33.15 -24.18 -4.01
CA LEU A 425 -33.01 -23.22 -2.92
C LEU A 425 -33.51 -23.76 -1.58
N ALA A 426 -34.48 -24.68 -1.58
CA ALA A 426 -34.94 -25.35 -0.36
C ALA A 426 -33.83 -26.16 0.34
N LEU A 427 -32.78 -26.55 -0.41
CA LEU A 427 -31.62 -27.24 0.17
C LEU A 427 -30.86 -26.35 1.17
N LEU A 428 -30.85 -25.03 0.94
CA LEU A 428 -30.18 -24.03 1.77
C LEU A 428 -30.87 -23.83 3.12
N THR A 429 -32.18 -24.11 3.21
CA THR A 429 -32.98 -23.85 4.42
C THR A 429 -33.23 -25.09 5.29
N ALA A 430 -32.85 -26.26 4.82
CA ALA A 430 -33.03 -27.50 5.56
C ALA A 430 -32.07 -27.56 6.76
N VAL A 431 -32.57 -27.95 7.94
CA VAL A 431 -31.75 -28.16 9.15
C VAL A 431 -30.84 -29.36 8.93
N ARG A 432 -29.51 -29.16 8.97
CA ARG A 432 -28.53 -30.24 8.75
C ARG A 432 -27.41 -30.18 9.78
N ARG A 433 -27.11 -31.33 10.39
CA ARG A 433 -26.13 -31.44 11.47
C ARG A 433 -24.79 -32.04 11.04
N SER A 434 -24.53 -32.25 9.75
CA SER A 434 -23.36 -33.03 9.30
C SER A 434 -22.91 -32.79 7.85
N GLN A 435 -23.29 -31.68 7.21
CA GLN A 435 -22.85 -31.39 5.84
C GLN A 435 -21.91 -30.19 5.82
N SER A 436 -20.84 -30.31 5.03
CA SER A 436 -19.94 -29.19 4.70
C SER A 436 -20.72 -28.09 4.01
N LEU A 437 -20.47 -26.83 4.42
CA LEU A 437 -21.01 -25.64 3.77
C LEU A 437 -20.45 -25.51 2.35
N ARG A 438 -19.15 -25.77 2.17
CA ARG A 438 -18.46 -25.82 0.87
C ARG A 438 -19.17 -26.76 -0.10
N ASP A 439 -19.42 -28.00 0.32
CA ASP A 439 -20.12 -28.98 -0.53
C ASP A 439 -21.58 -28.56 -0.83
N LEU A 440 -22.27 -27.92 0.11
CA LEU A 440 -23.64 -27.45 -0.10
C LEU A 440 -23.68 -26.34 -1.14
N VAL A 441 -22.82 -25.34 -0.99
CA VAL A 441 -22.72 -24.21 -1.92
C VAL A 441 -22.33 -24.71 -3.30
N GLU A 442 -21.33 -25.59 -3.41
CA GLU A 442 -20.91 -26.17 -4.68
C GLU A 442 -22.05 -26.94 -5.37
N LYS A 443 -22.78 -27.80 -4.62
CA LYS A 443 -23.94 -28.55 -5.15
C LYS A 443 -25.04 -27.64 -5.66
N VAL A 444 -25.40 -26.59 -4.89
CA VAL A 444 -26.46 -25.65 -5.27
C VAL A 444 -26.03 -24.82 -6.47
N TRP A 445 -24.79 -24.33 -6.47
CA TRP A 445 -24.20 -23.59 -7.58
C TRP A 445 -24.23 -24.42 -8.87
N PHE A 446 -23.82 -25.69 -8.81
CA PHE A 446 -23.85 -26.59 -9.95
C PHE A 446 -25.29 -26.85 -10.44
N ALA A 447 -26.22 -27.15 -9.52
CA ALA A 447 -27.62 -27.43 -9.85
C ALA A 447 -28.36 -26.22 -10.46
N LEU A 448 -27.96 -24.99 -10.11
CA LEU A 448 -28.48 -23.76 -10.71
C LEU A 448 -27.86 -23.47 -12.10
N GLY A 449 -26.84 -24.22 -12.53
CA GLY A 449 -26.18 -24.03 -13.82
C GLY A 449 -25.01 -23.05 -13.79
N GLY A 450 -24.40 -22.84 -12.62
CA GLY A 450 -23.24 -21.96 -12.41
C GLY A 450 -22.12 -22.13 -13.43
N PRO A 451 -21.60 -23.37 -13.66
CA PRO A 451 -20.52 -23.61 -14.62
C PRO A 451 -20.84 -23.17 -16.05
N GLY A 452 -22.11 -23.18 -16.46
CA GLY A 452 -22.53 -22.85 -17.82
C GLY A 452 -22.44 -21.37 -18.18
N ILE A 453 -22.18 -20.49 -17.21
CA ILE A 453 -22.04 -19.03 -17.41
C ILE A 453 -20.58 -18.57 -17.43
N LEU A 454 -19.67 -19.40 -16.95
CA LEU A 454 -18.24 -19.09 -16.91
C LEU A 454 -17.68 -18.97 -18.34
N SER A 455 -16.88 -17.93 -18.57
CA SER A 455 -16.40 -17.56 -19.91
C SER A 455 -15.21 -18.37 -20.40
N ASP A 456 -14.41 -18.87 -19.47
CA ASP A 456 -13.09 -19.46 -19.70
C ASP A 456 -12.68 -20.33 -18.50
N ASN A 457 -11.58 -21.07 -18.65
CA ASN A 457 -11.05 -21.93 -17.60
C ASN A 457 -10.53 -21.15 -16.39
N TYR A 458 -10.14 -19.87 -16.53
CA TYR A 458 -9.69 -19.06 -15.41
C TYR A 458 -10.83 -18.77 -14.44
N ALA A 459 -12.01 -18.43 -14.95
CA ALA A 459 -13.20 -18.25 -14.12
C ALA A 459 -13.58 -19.53 -13.36
N VAL A 460 -13.33 -20.71 -13.94
CA VAL A 460 -13.50 -22.00 -13.26
C VAL A 460 -12.51 -22.16 -12.12
N GLU A 461 -11.22 -21.94 -12.37
CA GLU A 461 -10.18 -22.01 -11.34
C GLU A 461 -10.43 -21.04 -10.18
N ASN A 462 -10.87 -19.81 -10.47
CA ASN A 462 -11.21 -18.82 -9.44
C ASN A 462 -12.31 -19.30 -8.50
N VAL A 463 -13.37 -19.90 -9.05
CA VAL A 463 -14.48 -20.44 -8.26
C VAL A 463 -14.04 -21.63 -7.42
N TYR A 464 -13.14 -22.49 -7.93
CA TYR A 464 -12.59 -23.59 -7.13
C TYR A 464 -11.65 -23.10 -6.02
N ARG A 465 -10.82 -22.09 -6.26
CA ARG A 465 -10.05 -21.43 -5.18
C ARG A 465 -10.96 -20.87 -4.09
N TYR A 466 -12.07 -20.25 -4.48
CA TYR A 466 -13.09 -19.79 -3.53
C TYR A 466 -13.62 -20.95 -2.69
N PHE A 467 -13.92 -22.10 -3.30
CA PHE A 467 -14.39 -23.28 -2.56
C PHE A 467 -13.32 -23.83 -1.62
N ASP A 468 -12.04 -23.81 -1.98
CA ASP A 468 -10.96 -24.26 -1.11
C ASP A 468 -10.84 -23.36 0.13
N VAL A 469 -10.91 -22.03 -0.04
CA VAL A 469 -10.94 -21.08 1.09
C VAL A 469 -12.16 -21.31 1.98
N LEU A 470 -13.34 -21.47 1.39
CA LEU A 470 -14.57 -21.75 2.13
C LEU A 470 -14.45 -23.05 2.95
N GLY A 471 -13.85 -24.09 2.36
CA GLY A 471 -13.61 -25.37 3.02
C GLY A 471 -12.63 -25.28 4.20
N ASN A 472 -11.65 -24.37 4.14
CA ASN A 472 -10.70 -24.15 5.23
C ASN A 472 -11.29 -23.35 6.40
N LEU A 473 -12.24 -22.45 6.11
CA LEU A 473 -12.86 -21.57 7.11
C LEU A 473 -14.13 -22.14 7.73
N GLU A 474 -14.82 -23.06 7.06
CA GLU A 474 -16.05 -23.62 7.59
C GLU A 474 -15.84 -24.38 8.90
N ARG A 475 -16.79 -24.23 9.82
CA ARG A 475 -16.82 -25.00 11.08
C ARG A 475 -18.23 -25.48 11.33
N ALA A 476 -18.38 -26.80 11.48
CA ALA A 476 -19.67 -27.45 11.73
C ALA A 476 -20.78 -27.11 10.70
N GLY A 477 -20.41 -26.92 9.42
CA GLY A 477 -21.38 -26.65 8.35
C GLY A 477 -21.87 -25.20 8.28
N THR A 478 -21.19 -24.26 8.93
CA THR A 478 -21.44 -22.81 8.83
C THR A 478 -20.14 -22.00 8.92
N LEU A 479 -20.24 -20.69 8.75
CA LEU A 479 -19.18 -19.72 9.04
C LEU A 479 -19.44 -19.08 10.40
N ILE A 480 -18.38 -18.94 11.21
CA ILE A 480 -18.46 -18.19 12.48
C ILE A 480 -18.54 -16.70 12.18
N ASP A 481 -17.73 -16.22 11.24
CA ASP A 481 -17.73 -14.86 10.73
C ASP A 481 -17.63 -14.85 9.20
N VAL A 482 -18.58 -14.21 8.54
CA VAL A 482 -18.57 -14.01 7.08
C VAL A 482 -17.48 -13.00 6.68
N GLY A 483 -17.17 -12.05 7.55
CA GLY A 483 -16.12 -11.06 7.31
C GLY A 483 -14.72 -11.70 7.21
N GLU A 484 -14.49 -12.82 7.92
CA GLU A 484 -13.26 -13.60 7.81
C GLU A 484 -13.12 -14.25 6.43
N LEU A 485 -14.22 -14.78 5.87
CA LEU A 485 -14.26 -15.31 4.50
C LEU A 485 -13.93 -14.21 3.49
N GLU A 486 -14.61 -13.07 3.55
CA GLU A 486 -14.35 -11.95 2.63
C GLU A 486 -12.90 -11.45 2.76
N SER A 487 -12.39 -11.32 3.98
CA SER A 487 -11.00 -10.88 4.23
C SER A 487 -9.96 -11.89 3.74
N THR A 488 -10.24 -13.20 3.82
CA THR A 488 -9.33 -14.25 3.35
C THR A 488 -9.37 -14.36 1.83
N LEU A 489 -10.54 -14.24 1.20
CA LEU A 489 -10.67 -14.18 -0.26
C LEU A 489 -10.03 -12.93 -0.85
N ASP A 490 -10.03 -11.81 -0.12
CA ASP A 490 -9.27 -10.61 -0.50
C ASP A 490 -7.75 -10.85 -0.54
N LEU A 491 -7.26 -11.90 0.11
CA LEU A 491 -5.86 -12.33 0.07
C LEU A 491 -5.58 -13.33 -1.07
N GLU A 492 -6.60 -13.97 -1.65
CA GLU A 492 -6.46 -14.87 -2.79
C GLU A 492 -6.38 -14.09 -4.11
N LEU A 493 -5.29 -14.30 -4.85
CA LEU A 493 -4.86 -13.41 -5.95
C LEU A 493 -5.06 -14.05 -7.32
N VAL A 494 -5.64 -13.32 -8.28
CA VAL A 494 -5.90 -13.82 -9.64
C VAL A 494 -4.96 -13.21 -10.68
N SER A 495 -4.24 -14.05 -11.42
CA SER A 495 -3.37 -13.69 -12.56
C SER A 495 -3.96 -14.23 -13.87
N SER A 496 -3.81 -13.50 -14.98
CA SER A 496 -4.31 -13.98 -16.30
C SER A 496 -3.38 -14.98 -16.99
N ASN A 497 -2.11 -15.03 -16.58
CA ASN A 497 -1.08 -15.99 -16.98
C ASN A 497 0.19 -15.74 -16.15
N ASP A 498 0.70 -16.75 -15.44
CA ASP A 498 1.91 -16.63 -14.60
C ASP A 498 3.22 -16.45 -15.39
N HIS A 499 3.21 -16.79 -16.68
CA HIS A 499 4.34 -16.63 -17.60
C HIS A 499 4.23 -15.38 -18.49
N ALA A 500 3.30 -14.46 -18.21
CA ALA A 500 3.18 -13.23 -19.00
C ALA A 500 4.39 -12.29 -18.78
N ARG A 501 4.92 -11.76 -19.90
CA ARG A 501 6.02 -10.79 -19.93
C ARG A 501 5.63 -9.39 -19.43
N LEU A 502 4.33 -9.06 -19.54
CA LEU A 502 3.78 -7.81 -19.04
C LEU A 502 3.37 -7.98 -17.57
N GLN A 503 4.00 -7.25 -16.67
CA GLN A 503 3.64 -7.23 -15.25
C GLN A 503 2.93 -5.93 -14.91
N ILE A 504 1.83 -6.00 -14.15
CA ILE A 504 1.10 -4.82 -13.70
C ILE A 504 1.13 -4.83 -12.19
N MET A 505 1.54 -3.71 -11.58
CA MET A 505 1.67 -3.59 -10.13
C MET A 505 1.65 -2.14 -9.66
N THR A 506 1.61 -1.94 -8.34
CA THR A 506 1.75 -0.62 -7.75
C THR A 506 3.23 -0.21 -7.67
N MET A 507 3.49 1.09 -7.68
CA MET A 507 4.85 1.64 -7.52
C MET A 507 5.55 1.15 -6.24
N HIS A 508 4.80 0.94 -5.15
CA HIS A 508 5.33 0.40 -3.89
C HIS A 508 5.79 -1.04 -3.98
N ARG A 509 5.08 -1.87 -4.77
CA ARG A 509 5.45 -3.28 -4.99
C ARG A 509 6.63 -3.45 -5.95
N ALA A 510 6.83 -2.48 -6.83
CA ALA A 510 7.96 -2.49 -7.76
C ALA A 510 9.32 -2.23 -7.09
N LYS A 511 9.34 -1.77 -5.83
CA LYS A 511 10.59 -1.57 -5.10
C LYS A 511 11.37 -2.88 -4.99
N GLY A 512 12.68 -2.81 -5.25
CA GLY A 512 13.56 -3.98 -5.31
C GLY A 512 13.51 -4.76 -6.63
N LEU A 513 12.49 -4.55 -7.47
CA LEU A 513 12.39 -5.15 -8.80
C LEU A 513 13.05 -4.25 -9.85
N GLU A 514 13.28 -4.81 -11.04
CA GLU A 514 13.77 -4.10 -12.22
C GLU A 514 13.16 -4.72 -13.48
N PHE A 515 12.93 -3.89 -14.50
CA PHE A 515 12.30 -4.28 -15.76
C PHE A 515 13.00 -3.58 -16.92
N ASP A 516 13.07 -4.25 -18.06
CA ASP A 516 13.64 -3.66 -19.29
C ASP A 516 12.85 -2.43 -19.72
N HIS A 517 11.52 -2.52 -19.70
CA HIS A 517 10.62 -1.42 -20.04
C HIS A 517 9.64 -1.11 -18.90
N VAL A 518 9.45 0.16 -18.58
CA VAL A 518 8.49 0.60 -17.55
C VAL A 518 7.55 1.65 -18.10
N LEU A 519 6.25 1.45 -17.92
CA LEU A 519 5.20 2.45 -18.17
C LEU A 519 4.64 2.97 -16.84
N LEU A 520 4.82 4.25 -16.58
CA LEU A 520 4.12 4.95 -15.49
C LEU A 520 2.76 5.42 -16.01
N PHE A 521 1.69 4.82 -15.48
CA PHE A 521 0.33 5.04 -15.96
C PHE A 521 -0.51 5.87 -14.98
N GLY A 522 -1.31 6.80 -15.51
CA GLY A 522 -2.30 7.56 -14.73
C GLY A 522 -1.70 8.64 -13.82
N LEU A 523 -0.55 9.22 -14.16
CA LEU A 523 0.14 10.18 -13.27
C LEU A 523 -0.67 11.44 -12.94
N GLY A 524 -1.63 11.80 -13.80
CA GLY A 524 -2.54 12.94 -13.59
C GLY A 524 -3.69 12.68 -12.61
N ARG A 525 -3.86 11.45 -12.10
CA ARG A 525 -4.94 11.14 -11.15
C ARG A 525 -4.61 11.57 -9.73
N GLN A 526 -5.66 11.95 -9.01
CA GLN A 526 -5.58 12.30 -7.60
C GLN A 526 -5.54 11.04 -6.73
N PRO A 527 -4.88 11.10 -5.56
CA PRO A 527 -5.00 10.04 -4.57
C PRO A 527 -6.45 9.95 -4.08
N GLY A 528 -6.87 8.75 -3.67
CA GLY A 528 -8.10 8.59 -2.91
C GLY A 528 -7.98 9.31 -1.56
N HIS A 529 -9.12 9.72 -0.99
CA HIS A 529 -9.13 10.19 0.40
C HIS A 529 -8.75 9.03 1.32
N GLY A 530 -7.64 9.17 2.04
CA GLY A 530 -7.24 8.20 3.05
C GLY A 530 -8.22 8.18 4.22
N ASP A 531 -8.34 7.03 4.89
CA ASP A 531 -9.13 6.94 6.10
C ASP A 531 -8.57 7.85 7.18
N ARG A 532 -9.46 8.59 7.83
CA ARG A 532 -9.08 9.59 8.81
C ARG A 532 -8.68 8.87 10.09
N ARG A 533 -7.43 9.06 10.54
CA ARG A 533 -6.93 8.42 11.76
C ARG A 533 -7.74 8.91 12.95
N VAL A 534 -8.20 7.97 13.77
CA VAL A 534 -8.92 8.25 15.02
C VAL A 534 -8.03 9.03 16.00
N LEU A 535 -6.72 8.80 15.96
CA LEU A 535 -5.70 9.50 16.74
C LEU A 535 -4.61 10.03 15.80
N SER A 536 -4.18 11.27 16.00
CA SER A 536 -3.07 11.86 15.24
C SER A 536 -1.93 12.18 16.19
N TRP A 537 -0.73 11.69 15.87
CA TRP A 537 0.49 12.01 16.60
C TRP A 537 1.62 12.26 15.62
N PHE A 538 2.63 12.98 16.10
CA PHE A 538 3.84 13.29 15.37
C PHE A 538 5.06 13.00 16.24
N ASP A 539 6.05 12.32 15.66
CA ASP A 539 7.30 11.97 16.31
C ASP A 539 8.37 13.02 16.01
N LEU A 540 8.91 13.60 17.09
CA LEU A 540 10.08 14.46 17.05
C LEU A 540 11.32 13.57 17.22
N PRO A 541 12.22 13.51 16.21
CA PRO A 541 13.48 12.84 16.38
C PRO A 541 14.29 13.58 17.46
N GLY A 542 14.61 12.90 18.55
CA GLY A 542 15.50 13.42 19.59
C GLY A 542 16.96 13.04 19.32
N GLN A 543 17.88 13.79 19.94
CA GLN A 543 19.28 13.35 20.01
C GLN A 543 19.35 12.02 20.79
N ARG A 544 20.06 11.03 20.24
CA ARG A 544 20.26 9.69 20.84
C ARG A 544 18.98 8.83 20.97
N GLY A 545 18.08 8.86 19.98
CA GLY A 545 16.96 7.91 19.91
C GLY A 545 15.79 8.16 20.87
N VAL A 546 15.83 9.25 21.68
CA VAL A 546 14.71 9.63 22.55
C VAL A 546 13.61 10.30 21.72
N GLU A 547 12.60 9.52 21.33
CA GLU A 547 11.41 10.03 20.65
C GLU A 547 10.56 10.89 21.60
N ARG A 548 10.29 12.13 21.20
CA ARG A 548 9.22 12.93 21.84
C ARG A 548 8.01 12.89 20.94
N LYS A 549 6.83 12.60 21.50
CA LYS A 549 5.58 12.54 20.74
C LYS A 549 4.72 13.76 21.02
N VAL A 550 4.19 14.38 19.97
CA VAL A 550 3.12 15.38 20.08
C VAL A 550 1.83 14.69 19.66
N ILE A 551 0.85 14.65 20.57
CA ILE A 551 -0.42 13.95 20.34
C ILE A 551 -1.53 14.99 20.23
N SER A 552 -2.37 14.87 19.20
CA SER A 552 -3.62 15.59 19.09
C SER A 552 -4.74 14.78 19.74
N PRO A 553 -5.58 15.42 20.58
CA PRO A 553 -6.68 14.74 21.25
C PRO A 553 -7.81 14.44 20.28
N ILE A 554 -8.62 13.42 20.61
CA ILE A 554 -9.82 13.05 19.86
C ILE A 554 -10.95 13.99 20.25
N GLY A 555 -11.73 14.49 19.28
CA GLY A 555 -12.87 15.36 19.53
C GLY A 555 -13.90 15.31 18.41
N ARG A 556 -14.98 16.11 18.52
CA ARG A 556 -15.97 16.23 17.44
C ARG A 556 -15.32 16.90 16.23
N ARG A 557 -15.74 16.50 15.02
CA ARG A 557 -15.16 16.94 13.74
C ARG A 557 -14.87 18.44 13.64
N SER A 558 -15.80 19.28 14.09
CA SER A 558 -15.66 20.75 14.06
C SER A 558 -14.64 21.30 15.08
N GLU A 559 -14.44 20.62 16.20
CA GLU A 559 -13.51 21.02 17.28
C GLU A 559 -12.08 20.56 16.95
N VAL A 560 -11.92 19.38 16.33
CA VAL A 560 -10.62 18.85 15.92
C VAL A 560 -10.06 19.57 14.69
N GLU A 561 -10.90 19.87 13.69
CA GLU A 561 -10.47 20.62 12.50
C GLU A 561 -10.07 22.08 12.83
N SER A 562 -10.51 22.61 13.98
CA SER A 562 -10.13 23.95 14.46
C SER A 562 -8.99 23.93 15.50
N ASP A 563 -8.54 22.75 15.94
CA ASP A 563 -7.45 22.62 16.91
C ASP A 563 -6.09 22.97 16.25
N PRO A 564 -5.36 23.97 16.77
CA PRO A 564 -4.03 24.32 16.26
C PRO A 564 -3.01 23.18 16.32
N VAL A 565 -3.08 22.29 17.32
CA VAL A 565 -2.17 21.13 17.44
C VAL A 565 -2.47 20.11 16.35
N HIS A 566 -3.76 19.81 16.12
CA HIS A 566 -4.18 18.90 15.07
C HIS A 566 -3.74 19.40 13.69
N ARG A 567 -4.03 20.68 13.40
CA ARG A 567 -3.64 21.32 12.15
C ARG A 567 -2.13 21.32 11.93
N TYR A 568 -1.34 21.54 12.99
CA TYR A 568 0.12 21.48 12.89
C TYR A 568 0.61 20.07 12.53
N ILE A 569 0.03 19.03 13.13
CA ILE A 569 0.33 17.63 12.79
C ILE A 569 -0.09 17.33 11.36
N GLU A 570 -1.32 17.68 10.94
CA GLU A 570 -1.79 17.47 9.56
C GLU A 570 -0.89 18.16 8.53
N LEU A 571 -0.46 19.40 8.77
CA LEU A 571 0.46 20.11 7.87
C LEU A 571 1.83 19.44 7.80
N THR A 572 2.37 18.99 8.93
CA THR A 572 3.67 18.32 8.99
C THR A 572 3.62 16.96 8.30
N GLU A 573 2.56 16.18 8.53
CA GLU A 573 2.34 14.89 7.86
C GLU A 573 2.12 15.08 6.35
N SER A 574 1.40 16.11 5.93
CA SER A 574 1.21 16.42 4.51
C SER A 574 2.53 16.80 3.82
N ASP A 575 3.44 17.48 4.51
CA ASP A 575 4.76 17.79 3.98
C ASP A 575 5.64 16.53 3.86
N LYS A 576 5.63 15.67 4.89
CA LYS A 576 6.25 14.34 4.84
C LYS A 576 5.67 13.49 3.70
N ASP A 577 4.36 13.51 3.50
CA ASP A 577 3.67 12.81 2.40
C ASP A 577 4.18 13.30 1.05
N ARG A 578 4.33 14.61 0.87
CA ARG A 578 4.85 15.20 -0.36
C ARG A 578 6.28 14.71 -0.64
N HIS A 579 7.15 14.68 0.38
CA HIS A 579 8.51 14.16 0.24
C HIS A 579 8.52 12.65 -0.08
N GLU A 580 7.62 11.87 0.51
CA GLU A 580 7.46 10.46 0.20
C GLU A 580 6.92 10.23 -1.22
N GLN A 581 5.98 11.05 -1.71
CA GLN A 581 5.51 10.97 -3.10
C GLN A 581 6.63 11.26 -4.10
N ALA A 582 7.51 12.22 -3.79
CA ALA A 582 8.68 12.52 -4.61
C ALA A 582 9.64 11.31 -4.68
N ARG A 583 9.85 10.61 -3.56
CA ARG A 583 10.61 9.35 -3.52
C ARG A 583 9.91 8.19 -4.21
N LEU A 584 8.59 8.07 -4.08
CA LEU A 584 7.80 7.05 -4.77
C LEU A 584 7.96 7.14 -6.29
N LEU A 585 7.93 8.37 -6.80
CA LEU A 585 8.20 8.64 -8.20
C LEU A 585 9.64 8.28 -8.60
N TYR A 586 10.63 8.61 -7.77
CA TYR A 586 12.02 8.21 -7.97
C TYR A 586 12.16 6.68 -8.05
N VAL A 587 11.57 5.95 -7.11
CA VAL A 587 11.55 4.49 -7.12
C VAL A 587 10.93 3.99 -8.42
N ALA A 588 9.77 4.51 -8.82
CA ALA A 588 9.06 4.08 -10.03
C ALA A 588 9.87 4.30 -11.32
N CYS A 589 10.49 5.47 -11.48
CA CYS A 589 11.32 5.77 -12.64
C CYS A 589 12.58 4.89 -12.70
N THR A 590 13.23 4.65 -11.55
CA THR A 590 14.49 3.89 -11.45
C THR A 590 14.33 2.37 -11.57
N ARG A 591 13.10 1.88 -11.81
CA ARG A 591 12.85 0.46 -12.13
C ARG A 591 13.20 0.13 -13.58
N ALA A 592 13.26 1.13 -14.46
CA ALA A 592 13.53 0.95 -15.88
C ALA A 592 15.02 0.71 -16.17
N ARG A 593 15.33 -0.34 -16.94
CA ARG A 593 16.70 -0.61 -17.44
C ARG A 593 16.95 0.00 -18.81
N LYS A 594 16.02 -0.19 -19.76
CA LYS A 594 16.17 0.21 -21.18
C LYS A 594 15.23 1.32 -21.59
N SER A 595 13.95 1.31 -21.22
CA SER A 595 13.07 2.45 -21.49
C SER A 595 12.08 2.77 -20.38
N LEU A 596 11.83 4.07 -20.23
CA LEU A 596 10.84 4.65 -19.32
C LEU A 596 9.79 5.38 -20.14
N HIS A 597 8.53 4.98 -20.00
CA HIS A 597 7.38 5.60 -20.64
C HIS A 597 6.57 6.33 -19.58
N ILE A 598 6.40 7.64 -19.73
CA ILE A 598 5.70 8.50 -18.75
C ILE A 598 4.38 8.94 -19.37
N MET A 599 3.25 8.46 -18.85
CA MET A 599 1.92 8.84 -19.34
C MET A 599 1.19 9.72 -18.34
N GLY A 600 0.71 10.87 -18.81
CA GLY A 600 -0.01 11.83 -17.98
C GLY A 600 -1.11 12.54 -18.75
N ASN A 601 -2.29 12.65 -18.12
CA ASN A 601 -3.44 13.39 -18.65
C ASN A 601 -3.56 14.77 -18.00
N THR A 602 -3.65 15.83 -18.82
CA THR A 602 -3.92 17.20 -18.35
C THR A 602 -5.10 17.82 -19.07
N ALA A 603 -5.84 18.67 -18.35
CA ALA A 603 -6.93 19.43 -18.95
C ALA A 603 -6.39 20.59 -19.81
N VAL A 604 -7.09 20.88 -20.90
CA VAL A 604 -6.87 22.09 -21.70
C VAL A 604 -7.87 23.17 -21.24
N ALA A 605 -7.48 24.43 -21.29
CA ALA A 605 -8.37 25.56 -21.03
C ALA A 605 -9.46 25.68 -22.10
N ALA A 606 -10.49 26.47 -21.80
CA ALA A 606 -11.66 26.62 -22.66
C ALA A 606 -11.34 27.29 -24.01
N ASP A 607 -10.18 27.95 -24.10
CA ASP A 607 -9.62 28.49 -25.35
C ASP A 607 -9.10 27.40 -26.29
N GLY A 608 -8.92 26.16 -25.82
CA GLY A 608 -8.25 25.08 -26.57
C GLY A 608 -6.76 25.33 -26.79
N GLU A 609 -6.26 26.47 -26.28
CA GLU A 609 -4.95 27.03 -26.57
C GLU A 609 -3.96 26.83 -25.42
N THR A 610 -4.45 26.90 -24.18
CA THR A 610 -3.64 26.93 -22.97
C THR A 610 -3.74 25.62 -22.18
N LEU A 611 -2.61 25.04 -21.78
CA LEU A 611 -2.59 23.91 -20.85
C LEU A 611 -2.99 24.37 -19.45
N LYS A 612 -3.90 23.66 -18.80
CA LYS A 612 -4.06 23.82 -17.36
C LYS A 612 -2.93 23.06 -16.67
N PRO A 613 -2.27 23.66 -15.66
CA PRO A 613 -1.26 22.94 -14.89
C PRO A 613 -1.87 21.67 -14.28
N ALA A 614 -1.04 20.63 -14.16
CA ALA A 614 -1.43 19.39 -13.51
C ALA A 614 -1.97 19.67 -12.10
N ARG A 615 -2.94 18.85 -11.65
CA ARG A 615 -3.54 19.01 -10.32
C ARG A 615 -2.45 18.88 -9.26
N SER A 616 -2.43 19.79 -8.27
CA SER A 616 -1.32 19.97 -7.33
C SER A 616 -0.96 18.72 -6.52
N ASP A 617 -1.91 17.83 -6.29
CA ASP A 617 -1.80 16.58 -5.51
C ASP A 617 -1.51 15.31 -6.36
N SER A 618 -1.41 15.47 -7.68
CA SER A 618 -1.07 14.38 -8.60
C SER A 618 0.45 14.14 -8.68
N LEU A 619 0.88 12.95 -9.11
CA LEU A 619 2.31 12.71 -9.35
C LEU A 619 2.82 13.51 -10.56
N LEU A 620 1.93 13.84 -11.49
CA LEU A 620 2.25 14.65 -12.66
C LEU A 620 2.61 16.10 -12.30
N SER A 621 2.07 16.67 -11.21
CA SER A 621 2.47 18.02 -10.77
C SER A 621 3.93 18.08 -10.32
N LEU A 622 4.41 17.03 -9.65
CA LEU A 622 5.82 16.90 -9.25
C LEU A 622 6.74 16.79 -10.48
N LEU A 623 6.32 16.04 -11.50
CA LEU A 623 7.07 15.91 -12.77
C LEU A 623 6.94 17.11 -13.70
N TRP A 624 5.98 18.02 -13.46
CA TRP A 624 5.61 19.06 -14.41
C TRP A 624 6.79 19.87 -14.95
N PRO A 625 7.77 20.31 -14.12
CA PRO A 625 8.93 21.06 -14.61
C PRO A 625 9.75 20.32 -15.68
N ALA A 626 9.76 18.99 -15.65
CA ALA A 626 10.50 18.17 -16.59
C ALA A 626 9.72 17.80 -17.86
N VAL A 627 8.38 17.72 -17.77
CA VAL A 627 7.54 17.21 -18.86
C VAL A 627 6.78 18.30 -19.62
N GLU A 628 6.65 19.50 -19.06
CA GLU A 628 5.85 20.60 -19.63
C GLU A 628 6.20 20.91 -21.10
N ALA A 629 7.49 20.99 -21.43
CA ALA A 629 7.94 21.26 -22.81
C ALA A 629 7.54 20.15 -23.80
N ALA A 630 7.45 18.90 -23.36
CA ALA A 630 6.94 17.80 -24.20
C ALA A 630 5.43 17.90 -24.38
N PHE A 631 4.69 18.26 -23.33
CA PHE A 631 3.24 18.48 -23.40
C PHE A 631 2.89 19.64 -24.35
N ILE A 632 3.61 20.76 -24.29
CA ILE A 632 3.38 21.91 -25.19
C ILE A 632 3.62 21.52 -26.65
N ARG A 633 4.76 20.88 -26.96
CA ARG A 633 5.09 20.44 -28.33
C ARG A 633 4.04 19.47 -28.90
N GLN A 634 3.60 18.50 -28.09
CA GLN A 634 2.62 17.51 -28.51
C GLN A 634 1.23 18.13 -28.73
N LEU A 635 0.86 19.16 -27.96
CA LEU A 635 -0.39 19.90 -28.17
C LEU A 635 -0.37 20.64 -29.51
N GLU A 636 0.74 21.30 -29.86
CA GLU A 636 0.94 21.96 -31.15
C GLU A 636 0.88 20.98 -32.34
N ASP A 637 1.52 19.81 -32.21
CA ASP A 637 1.49 18.77 -33.24
C ASP A 637 0.11 18.10 -33.37
N SER A 638 -0.60 17.92 -32.25
CA SER A 638 -1.97 17.39 -32.25
C SER A 638 -2.95 18.35 -32.93
N ARG A 639 -2.77 19.68 -32.75
CA ARG A 639 -3.54 20.69 -33.50
C ARG A 639 -3.33 20.60 -35.01
N ARG A 640 -2.13 20.26 -35.47
CA ARG A 640 -1.84 20.06 -36.91
C ARG A 640 -2.49 18.79 -37.48
N ARG A 641 -2.81 17.81 -36.62
CA ARG A 641 -3.40 16.51 -37.01
C ARG A 641 -4.92 16.42 -36.78
N ALA A 642 -5.51 17.36 -36.03
CA ALA A 642 -6.93 17.35 -35.65
C ALA A 642 -7.85 17.83 -36.80
N ALA A 643 -7.87 17.11 -37.90
CA ALA A 643 -8.95 17.11 -38.88
C ALA A 643 -9.09 15.68 -39.42
N VAL A 644 -9.72 14.78 -38.66
CA VAL A 644 -10.49 13.59 -39.10
C VAL A 644 -10.89 12.73 -37.88
N ALA A 645 -12.19 12.39 -37.85
CA ALA A 645 -12.90 11.27 -37.19
C ALA A 645 -12.98 11.17 -35.65
N ASP A 646 -14.07 11.72 -35.10
CA ASP A 646 -15.37 11.10 -34.74
C ASP A 646 -15.53 9.83 -33.86
N SER A 647 -16.51 10.01 -32.96
CA SER A 647 -17.44 9.11 -32.25
C SER A 647 -16.94 7.93 -31.40
N SER A 648 -17.05 8.08 -30.08
CA SER A 648 -17.07 6.98 -29.11
C SER A 648 -18.48 6.39 -28.99
N VAL A 649 -18.60 5.11 -29.32
CA VAL A 649 -19.79 4.29 -29.07
C VAL A 649 -19.83 3.88 -27.59
N TRP A 650 -20.99 4.04 -26.97
CA TRP A 650 -21.26 3.61 -25.61
C TRP A 650 -21.37 2.08 -25.55
N ALA A 651 -20.49 1.43 -24.79
CA ALA A 651 -20.63 0.01 -24.48
C ALA A 651 -21.28 -0.14 -23.11
N THR A 652 -22.57 -0.47 -23.10
CA THR A 652 -23.30 -0.92 -21.91
C THR A 652 -22.73 -2.28 -21.47
N PRO A 653 -22.48 -2.53 -20.17
CA PRO A 653 -22.04 -3.84 -19.72
C PRO A 653 -23.07 -4.91 -20.12
N VAL A 654 -22.62 -5.93 -20.85
CA VAL A 654 -23.46 -7.04 -21.28
C VAL A 654 -23.66 -7.97 -20.08
N LEU A 655 -24.84 -7.89 -19.47
CA LEU A 655 -25.27 -8.89 -18.50
C LEU A 655 -25.40 -10.24 -19.23
N ARG A 656 -24.48 -11.17 -18.96
CA ARG A 656 -24.64 -12.56 -19.38
C ARG A 656 -25.72 -13.20 -18.51
N ARG A 657 -26.78 -13.69 -19.13
CA ARG A 657 -27.86 -14.42 -18.49
C ARG A 657 -28.29 -15.52 -19.45
N PHE A 658 -28.82 -16.62 -18.92
CA PHE A 658 -29.49 -17.58 -19.79
C PHE A 658 -30.72 -16.92 -20.44
N SER A 659 -30.90 -17.14 -21.74
CA SER A 659 -32.06 -16.66 -22.50
C SER A 659 -33.36 -17.34 -22.09
N SER A 660 -33.25 -18.50 -21.45
CA SER A 660 -34.34 -19.27 -20.86
C SER A 660 -33.89 -19.83 -19.50
N PRO A 661 -34.81 -20.08 -18.56
CA PRO A 661 -34.48 -20.71 -17.28
C PRO A 661 -33.68 -22.01 -17.49
N TRP A 662 -32.56 -22.16 -16.77
CA TRP A 662 -31.65 -23.30 -16.91
C TRP A 662 -32.33 -24.60 -16.48
N THR A 663 -32.16 -25.65 -17.28
CA THR A 663 -32.55 -27.01 -16.93
C THR A 663 -31.30 -27.86 -16.94
N LEU A 664 -31.10 -28.63 -15.87
CA LEU A 664 -30.05 -29.64 -15.84
C LEU A 664 -30.23 -30.55 -17.08
N PRO A 665 -29.23 -30.68 -17.96
CA PRO A 665 -29.32 -31.62 -19.07
C PRO A 665 -29.63 -33.02 -18.56
N ASP A 666 -30.39 -33.82 -19.30
CA ASP A 666 -30.49 -35.25 -19.03
C ASP A 666 -29.08 -35.82 -19.13
N VAL A 667 -28.49 -36.08 -17.97
CA VAL A 667 -27.25 -36.81 -17.89
C VAL A 667 -27.65 -38.24 -18.21
N GLU A 668 -27.67 -38.60 -19.50
CA GLU A 668 -27.30 -39.96 -19.87
C GLU A 668 -25.99 -40.17 -19.16
N LEU A 669 -26.03 -40.98 -18.09
CA LEU A 669 -24.85 -41.46 -17.42
C LEU A 669 -23.93 -41.93 -18.55
N LEU A 670 -22.91 -41.14 -18.84
CA LEU A 670 -21.72 -41.62 -19.49
C LEU A 670 -21.14 -42.58 -18.45
N VAL A 671 -21.69 -43.79 -18.42
CA VAL A 671 -20.99 -45.03 -18.07
C VAL A 671 -20.03 -45.30 -19.23
N GLY A 672 -19.25 -44.29 -19.61
CA GLY A 672 -17.90 -44.59 -20.03
C GLY A 672 -17.23 -45.03 -18.76
N GLU A 673 -16.57 -46.19 -18.80
CA GLU A 673 -15.52 -46.48 -17.83
C GLU A 673 -14.68 -45.21 -17.76
N MET A 674 -14.88 -44.40 -16.71
CA MET A 674 -13.79 -43.59 -16.25
C MET A 674 -12.67 -44.61 -16.10
N PRO A 675 -11.51 -44.44 -16.75
CA PRO A 675 -10.36 -45.07 -16.19
C PRO A 675 -10.43 -44.61 -14.74
N LEU A 676 -10.60 -45.57 -13.83
CA LEU A 676 -9.86 -45.50 -12.60
C LEU A 676 -8.45 -45.24 -13.12
N ASN A 677 -8.10 -43.95 -13.25
CA ASN A 677 -6.78 -43.56 -12.86
C ASN A 677 -6.73 -44.21 -11.49
N GLU A 678 -6.05 -45.35 -11.44
CA GLU A 678 -5.27 -45.66 -10.27
C GLU A 678 -4.76 -44.30 -9.86
N VAL A 679 -5.36 -43.80 -8.79
CA VAL A 679 -4.68 -42.86 -7.96
C VAL A 679 -3.37 -43.60 -7.78
N GLU A 680 -2.35 -43.23 -8.55
CA GLU A 680 -1.01 -43.28 -8.04
C GLU A 680 -1.23 -42.58 -6.72
N SER A 681 -1.34 -43.41 -5.68
CA SER A 681 -0.97 -43.00 -4.36
C SER A 681 0.37 -42.36 -4.63
N SER A 682 0.36 -41.03 -4.76
CA SER A 682 1.48 -40.31 -4.27
C SER A 682 1.57 -40.86 -2.85
N ASP A 683 2.54 -41.74 -2.67
CA ASP A 683 3.24 -41.92 -1.42
C ASP A 683 3.88 -40.56 -1.08
N ASN A 684 3.08 -39.49 -1.04
CA ASN A 684 3.22 -38.50 -0.02
C ASN A 684 2.81 -39.27 1.23
N GLU A 685 3.79 -40.02 1.74
CA GLU A 685 3.89 -40.38 3.13
C GLU A 685 3.27 -39.23 3.90
N VAL A 686 2.17 -39.52 4.59
CA VAL A 686 1.74 -38.69 5.70
C VAL A 686 3.00 -38.50 6.53
N GLU A 687 3.58 -37.30 6.49
CA GLU A 687 4.79 -36.97 7.22
C GLU A 687 4.37 -36.93 8.68
N PHE A 688 4.30 -38.12 9.28
CA PHE A 688 3.95 -38.31 10.66
C PHE A 688 4.96 -37.49 11.48
N TYR A 689 4.47 -36.81 12.52
CA TYR A 689 5.23 -35.92 13.42
C TYR A 689 6.49 -36.56 14.06
N TRP A 690 6.68 -37.87 13.85
CA TRP A 690 7.82 -38.68 14.28
C TRP A 690 8.98 -38.72 13.25
N VAL A 691 8.76 -38.39 11.97
CA VAL A 691 9.80 -38.35 10.92
C VAL A 691 10.77 -37.17 11.10
N GLY A 692 10.34 -36.13 11.83
CA GLY A 692 11.17 -34.95 12.13
C GLY A 692 12.34 -35.21 13.08
N SER A 693 12.29 -36.24 13.94
CA SER A 693 13.46 -36.61 14.76
C SER A 693 14.55 -37.23 13.91
N ASP A 694 14.17 -38.11 13.01
CA ASP A 694 15.12 -38.91 12.22
C ASP A 694 15.77 -38.06 11.14
N ALA A 695 15.01 -37.16 10.51
CA ALA A 695 15.55 -36.17 9.57
C ALA A 695 16.48 -35.15 10.26
N ARG A 696 16.12 -34.67 11.48
CA ARG A 696 16.98 -33.79 12.28
C ARG A 696 18.28 -34.49 12.70
N MET A 697 18.20 -35.77 13.05
CA MET A 697 19.37 -36.56 13.46
C MET A 697 20.25 -36.93 12.27
N ALA A 698 19.67 -37.29 11.13
CA ALA A 698 20.39 -37.47 9.87
C ALA A 698 21.11 -36.18 9.45
N GLY A 699 20.41 -35.03 9.53
CA GLY A 699 21.00 -33.71 9.28
C GLY A 699 22.18 -33.40 10.22
N THR A 700 22.04 -33.72 11.52
CA THR A 700 23.11 -33.55 12.52
C THR A 700 24.34 -34.42 12.23
N LEU A 701 24.13 -35.67 11.82
CA LEU A 701 25.20 -36.61 11.45
C LEU A 701 25.92 -36.18 10.17
N VAL A 702 25.16 -35.74 9.16
CA VAL A 702 25.70 -35.19 7.91
C VAL A 702 26.52 -33.94 8.21
N HIS A 703 26.03 -33.03 9.04
CA HIS A 703 26.77 -31.84 9.43
C HIS A 703 28.07 -32.16 10.17
N ARG A 704 28.09 -33.15 11.08
CA ARG A 704 29.32 -33.59 11.76
C ARG A 704 30.34 -34.19 10.79
N TRP A 705 29.89 -34.98 9.83
CA TRP A 705 30.78 -35.49 8.78
C TRP A 705 31.33 -34.37 7.90
N LEU A 706 30.48 -33.44 7.46
CA LEU A 706 30.89 -32.26 6.70
C LEU A 706 31.88 -31.39 7.47
N GLN A 707 31.69 -31.23 8.79
CA GLN A 707 32.62 -30.51 9.64
C GLN A 707 33.99 -31.22 9.72
N LEU A 708 34.03 -32.55 9.85
CA LEU A 708 35.30 -33.29 9.85
C LEU A 708 36.04 -33.22 8.51
N PHE A 709 35.30 -33.17 7.40
CA PHE A 709 35.88 -32.93 6.06
C PHE A 709 36.40 -31.49 5.93
N ALA A 710 35.64 -30.50 6.41
CA ALA A 710 36.02 -29.10 6.36
C ALA A 710 37.23 -28.78 7.24
N ASP A 711 37.31 -29.38 8.43
CA ASP A 711 38.44 -29.23 9.36
C ASP A 711 39.70 -30.00 8.92
N GLY A 712 39.66 -30.71 7.78
CA GLY A 712 40.77 -31.49 7.24
C GLY A 712 41.17 -32.70 8.10
N ARG A 713 40.39 -33.02 9.14
CA ARG A 713 40.62 -34.17 10.03
C ARG A 713 40.36 -35.50 9.35
N VAL A 714 39.58 -35.47 8.27
CA VAL A 714 39.33 -36.58 7.37
C VAL A 714 39.48 -36.08 5.94
N THR A 715 40.42 -36.65 5.18
CA THR A 715 40.49 -36.45 3.73
C THR A 715 39.59 -37.49 3.07
N GLY A 716 38.94 -37.15 1.94
CA GLY A 716 38.05 -38.07 1.22
C GLY A 716 38.71 -39.41 0.83
N PRO A 717 38.03 -40.23 0.00
CA PRO A 717 37.55 -41.60 0.28
C PRO A 717 38.55 -42.62 0.88
N SER A 718 39.40 -42.22 1.82
CA SER A 718 40.45 -43.04 2.44
C SER A 718 40.00 -43.80 3.69
N LEU A 719 38.79 -43.52 4.20
CA LEU A 719 38.15 -44.30 5.25
C LEU A 719 37.40 -45.47 4.62
N GLU A 720 37.86 -46.69 4.89
CA GLU A 720 37.13 -47.91 4.56
C GLU A 720 35.68 -47.82 5.07
N ASN A 721 34.73 -48.29 4.26
CA ASN A 721 33.29 -48.21 4.55
C ASN A 721 32.92 -48.80 5.93
N GLY A 722 33.72 -49.75 6.45
CA GLY A 722 33.57 -50.31 7.80
C GLY A 722 33.75 -49.28 8.92
N CYS A 723 34.83 -48.49 8.89
CA CYS A 723 35.08 -47.47 9.93
C CYS A 723 34.03 -46.36 9.95
N ARG A 724 33.52 -45.96 8.77
CA ARG A 724 32.45 -44.94 8.70
C ARG A 724 31.17 -45.44 9.36
N ARG A 725 30.85 -46.72 9.16
CA ARG A 725 29.68 -47.35 9.75
C ARG A 725 29.81 -47.41 11.28
N ASP A 726 30.95 -47.84 11.80
CA ASP A 726 31.17 -47.94 13.25
C ASP A 726 31.12 -46.58 13.96
N ILE A 727 31.72 -45.54 13.38
CA ILE A 727 31.68 -44.17 13.92
C ILE A 727 30.25 -43.63 13.91
N THR A 728 29.54 -43.79 12.79
CA THR A 728 28.15 -43.32 12.65
C THR A 728 27.22 -44.06 13.60
N SER A 729 27.39 -45.38 13.77
CA SER A 729 26.65 -46.19 14.73
C SER A 729 26.97 -45.85 16.19
N ARG A 730 28.16 -45.31 16.49
CA ARG A 730 28.46 -44.78 17.82
C ARG A 730 27.74 -43.45 18.08
N TRP A 731 27.75 -42.53 17.11
CA TRP A 731 27.04 -41.25 17.24
C TRP A 731 25.53 -41.40 17.31
N LEU A 732 24.96 -42.37 16.58
CA LEU A 732 23.54 -42.72 16.69
C LEU A 732 23.19 -43.23 18.11
N ARG A 733 24.06 -44.05 18.72
CA ARG A 733 23.89 -44.52 20.11
C ARG A 733 24.01 -43.39 21.13
N GLU A 734 24.97 -42.46 20.95
CA GLU A 734 25.09 -41.27 21.79
C GLU A 734 23.87 -40.34 21.69
N ALA A 735 23.18 -40.36 20.55
CA ALA A 735 21.95 -39.61 20.32
C ALA A 735 20.67 -40.37 20.75
N GLY A 736 20.80 -41.51 21.44
CA GLY A 736 19.69 -42.23 22.06
C GLY A 736 19.01 -43.30 21.19
N ILE A 737 19.50 -43.58 19.99
CA ILE A 737 18.97 -44.65 19.12
C ILE A 737 19.70 -45.96 19.43
N SER A 738 18.97 -46.93 19.97
CA SER A 738 19.42 -48.31 20.11
C SER A 738 19.03 -49.07 18.83
N ASN A 739 19.97 -49.79 18.22
CA ASN A 739 19.70 -50.66 17.06
C ASN A 739 18.58 -51.66 17.33
#